data_AF-A0AAJ2P778-F1
#
_entry.id   AF-A0AAJ2P778-F1
#
_cell.length_a   1.000
_cell.length_b   1.000
_cell.length_c   1.000
_cell.angle_alpha   90.00
_cell.angle_beta   90.00
_cell.angle_gamma   90.00
#
_symmetry.space_group_name_H-M   'P 1'
#
loop_
_entity.id
_entity.type
_entity.pdbx_description
1 polymer ?
#
loop_
_entity_poly.entity_id
_entity_poly.type
_entity_poly.pdbx_seq_one_letter_code
_entity_poly.pdbx_strand_id
1 'polypeptide(L)'
;MKYLAINRDVNLEDQKLIFFNYDSPLELSNSKIIGFVGNKPNSINENYIFSLASTISDLVKEKNYQKILINSSSNNFGIAFASIFYNALSSDPNKEILIFEEKFGYSQSLARHYFINNDFDFFINIEVNLSNKNLNLTVLTFYKKNLTLLTPEEEKKINKTEQKPFFYRNSQIYLTPKFQINSDHILKFYNYFDLNFYKLENLYQFYDSESIFLTNFLKDHFDTEKSKFLPIKKSFPIEKITRQVSDNSIIWKKITTSAKFKTNVIFWVKKNKIIAAVRKNFNFNIIKDNDFQLLVLDFLERNWKNGKYFLISHQANNYISEFIEQKFGAKITKFCEYNENSETELLKIREKTSDEVVVITSKNVHFVPKVSENSIKYGISTQFSILWYVKIFEFYTQNNLNIFEIIQKMKNELNFVFQYKYRMKATPSTFDKIVNLLVNESDAQFRPQGYNISNSDSGKHSIKLKVNLQNNDFYTLIYFKPKQELTLYTNFLSKNHTEKEAVFLENLLIDKIKLANKNLVSSKNNKTKNFLKFGIFITTIVVILIILFYNFYNSSFADGSPTKIFVKFYQFFFESRVNRLVLIGAIAHFLFWNLTSTLQLRRIFKHQKVETRFRHLFVASFIATFMQFSTPFSFGGEISYYWYLQKKKYPLKNISATLTYNALIHQVFNLFVSLILIPVGFIYYRDLFILDSWEKIIFFAWLVANIFLNVLVLLIIIIISVWKKLQYLLIKLFVSLLNLNFLKKLRTDSD
;
A
#
# COMPACT_ATOMS: atom_id res chain seq x y z
N MET A 1 -6.01 33.33 -20.17
CA MET A 1 -6.28 32.42 -19.03
C MET A 1 -7.31 33.08 -18.13
N LYS A 2 -8.51 32.51 -18.00
CA LYS A 2 -9.48 32.90 -16.95
C LYS A 2 -9.51 31.78 -15.93
N TYR A 3 -8.90 32.02 -14.76
CA TYR A 3 -9.03 31.15 -13.60
C TYR A 3 -10.46 31.28 -13.07
N LEU A 4 -11.20 30.17 -12.98
CA LEU A 4 -12.38 30.10 -12.13
C LEU A 4 -11.90 29.79 -10.71
N ALA A 5 -11.51 30.85 -9.99
CA ALA A 5 -11.31 30.78 -8.55
C ALA A 5 -12.70 30.81 -7.89
N ILE A 6 -13.22 29.65 -7.49
CA ILE A 6 -14.36 29.61 -6.59
C ILE A 6 -13.80 29.71 -5.16
N ASN A 7 -13.59 30.94 -4.70
CA ASN A 7 -13.53 31.21 -3.27
C ASN A 7 -14.98 31.23 -2.76
N ARG A 8 -15.33 30.34 -1.84
CA ARG A 8 -16.60 30.43 -1.11
C ARG A 8 -16.38 30.19 0.37
N ASP A 9 -16.81 31.18 1.15
CA ASP A 9 -17.17 31.04 2.55
C ASP A 9 -18.29 30.00 2.70
N VAL A 10 -18.14 29.15 3.71
CA VAL A 10 -18.98 27.97 3.94
C VAL A 10 -20.24 28.38 4.68
N ASN A 11 -21.37 28.44 3.97
CA ASN A 11 -22.70 28.22 4.56
C ASN A 11 -23.21 26.83 4.14
N LEU A 12 -23.70 26.08 5.12
CA LEU A 12 -23.69 24.61 5.19
C LEU A 12 -25.04 23.96 4.80
N GLU A 13 -25.75 24.46 3.79
CA GLU A 13 -27.13 23.95 3.49
C GLU A 13 -27.44 23.46 2.06
N ASP A 14 -26.53 23.48 1.10
CA ASP A 14 -26.77 22.82 -0.20
C ASP A 14 -25.74 21.73 -0.49
N GLN A 15 -26.11 20.46 -0.27
CA GLN A 15 -25.34 19.30 -0.72
C GLN A 15 -25.34 19.22 -2.26
N LYS A 16 -24.46 19.99 -2.91
CA LYS A 16 -24.26 19.90 -4.36
C LYS A 16 -23.44 18.66 -4.70
N LEU A 17 -24.10 17.65 -5.26
CA LEU A 17 -23.43 16.48 -5.85
C LEU A 17 -22.46 16.94 -6.94
N ILE A 18 -21.19 16.55 -6.81
CA ILE A 18 -20.17 16.83 -7.81
C ILE A 18 -20.19 15.70 -8.84
N PHE A 19 -20.35 16.06 -10.12
CA PHE A 19 -20.29 15.14 -11.26
C PHE A 19 -19.09 15.49 -12.16
N PHE A 20 -18.45 14.46 -12.72
CA PHE A 20 -17.31 14.63 -13.61
C PHE A 20 -17.59 14.13 -15.03
N ASN A 21 -16.91 14.74 -16.02
CA ASN A 21 -16.86 14.19 -17.36
C ASN A 21 -15.82 13.05 -17.41
N TYR A 22 -16.24 11.86 -17.80
CA TYR A 22 -15.42 10.65 -17.88
C TYR A 22 -14.88 10.31 -19.27
N ASP A 23 -15.18 11.14 -20.27
CA ASP A 23 -14.66 10.96 -21.63
C ASP A 23 -13.13 11.14 -21.65
N SER A 24 -12.49 10.30 -22.46
CA SER A 24 -11.04 10.27 -22.66
C SER A 24 -10.75 10.12 -24.15
N PRO A 25 -10.86 11.20 -24.94
CA PRO A 25 -10.61 11.15 -26.38
C PRO A 25 -9.14 10.84 -26.67
N LEU A 26 -8.84 10.23 -27.82
CA LEU A 26 -7.47 10.01 -28.29
C LEU A 26 -6.89 11.28 -28.90
N GLU A 27 -6.54 12.23 -28.04
CA GLU A 27 -5.97 13.51 -28.43
C GLU A 27 -4.52 13.63 -27.93
N LEU A 28 -3.71 14.31 -28.73
CA LEU A 28 -2.40 14.79 -28.40
C LEU A 28 -2.52 15.99 -27.45
N SER A 29 -1.90 15.88 -26.28
CA SER A 29 -1.80 16.96 -25.30
C SER A 29 -0.44 16.90 -24.62
N ASN A 30 0.25 18.04 -24.53
CA ASN A 30 1.64 18.13 -24.04
C ASN A 30 2.55 17.12 -24.76
N SER A 31 2.35 17.04 -26.08
CA SER A 31 3.01 16.18 -27.06
C SER A 31 2.90 14.69 -26.78
N LYS A 32 1.87 14.29 -26.02
CA LYS A 32 1.60 12.90 -25.65
C LYS A 32 0.20 12.46 -26.05
N ILE A 33 0.08 11.26 -26.58
CA ILE A 33 -1.18 10.54 -26.76
C ILE A 33 -1.15 9.31 -25.85
N ILE A 34 -2.22 9.10 -25.09
CA ILE A 34 -2.35 7.96 -24.19
C ILE A 34 -3.64 7.21 -24.53
N GLY A 35 -3.52 5.94 -24.88
CA GLY A 35 -4.66 5.12 -25.28
C GLY A 35 -4.43 3.64 -25.07
N PHE A 36 -5.46 2.82 -25.31
CA PHE A 36 -5.30 1.37 -25.33
C PHE A 36 -5.28 0.85 -26.75
N VAL A 37 -4.50 -0.22 -26.98
CA VAL A 37 -4.61 -0.95 -28.24
C VAL A 37 -5.97 -1.64 -28.31
N GLY A 38 -6.69 -1.47 -29.42
CA GLY A 38 -7.99 -2.11 -29.65
C GLY A 38 -8.73 -1.57 -30.86
N ASN A 39 -9.92 -2.13 -31.13
CA ASN A 39 -10.73 -1.81 -32.31
C ASN A 39 -11.92 -0.88 -32.02
N LYS A 40 -11.99 -0.30 -30.83
CA LYS A 40 -13.04 0.65 -30.43
C LYS A 40 -12.76 2.06 -31.02
N PRO A 41 -13.77 2.94 -31.14
CA PRO A 41 -13.60 4.29 -31.69
C PRO A 41 -12.53 5.15 -30.98
N ASN A 42 -12.31 4.92 -29.68
CA ASN A 42 -11.32 5.60 -28.86
C ASN A 42 -10.17 4.67 -28.43
N SER A 43 -9.68 3.81 -29.33
CA SER A 43 -8.49 2.99 -29.13
C SER A 43 -7.47 3.12 -30.25
N ILE A 44 -6.21 2.89 -29.89
CA ILE A 44 -5.06 2.95 -30.79
C ILE A 44 -5.04 1.67 -31.62
N ASN A 45 -5.18 1.78 -32.92
CA ASN A 45 -5.02 0.69 -33.89
C ASN A 45 -4.13 1.15 -35.04
N GLU A 46 -3.87 0.25 -35.99
CA GLU A 46 -3.01 0.50 -37.14
C GLU A 46 -3.54 1.67 -38.00
N ASN A 47 -4.86 1.79 -38.19
CA ASN A 47 -5.48 2.91 -38.91
C ASN A 47 -5.20 4.25 -38.23
N TYR A 48 -5.39 4.33 -36.92
CA TYR A 48 -5.11 5.52 -36.13
C TYR A 48 -3.62 5.89 -36.20
N ILE A 49 -2.73 4.91 -36.01
CA ILE A 49 -1.28 5.13 -36.08
C ILE A 49 -0.85 5.58 -37.47
N PHE A 50 -1.40 5.00 -38.54
CA PHE A 50 -1.10 5.40 -39.91
C PHE A 50 -1.57 6.82 -40.22
N SER A 51 -2.77 7.18 -39.75
CA SER A 51 -3.31 8.54 -39.89
C SER A 51 -2.42 9.55 -39.18
N LEU A 52 -2.05 9.24 -37.94
CA LEU A 52 -1.15 10.05 -37.13
C LEU A 52 0.23 10.16 -37.78
N ALA A 53 0.80 9.06 -38.27
CA ALA A 53 2.09 9.04 -38.96
C ALA A 53 2.07 9.88 -40.23
N SER A 54 0.97 9.87 -40.98
CA SER A 54 0.78 10.73 -42.16
C SER A 54 0.79 12.21 -41.78
N THR A 55 0.02 12.61 -40.76
CA THR A 55 -0.01 14.01 -40.30
C THR A 55 1.34 14.47 -39.72
N ILE A 56 2.05 13.58 -39.02
CA ILE A 56 3.41 13.87 -38.54
C ILE A 56 4.37 14.02 -39.72
N SER A 57 4.25 13.20 -40.77
CA SER A 57 5.03 13.36 -42.00
C SER A 57 4.81 14.72 -42.66
N ASP A 58 3.56 15.18 -42.72
CA ASP A 58 3.23 16.53 -43.23
C ASP A 58 3.83 17.64 -42.36
N LEU A 59 3.77 17.50 -41.03
CA LEU A 59 4.39 18.45 -40.10
C LEU A 59 5.92 18.50 -40.28
N VAL A 60 6.56 17.33 -40.37
CA VAL A 60 8.00 17.19 -40.59
C VAL A 60 8.41 17.85 -41.91
N LYS A 61 7.62 17.69 -42.98
CA LYS A 61 7.83 18.37 -44.28
C LYS A 61 7.70 19.89 -44.14
N GLU A 62 6.61 20.37 -43.53
CA GLU A 62 6.37 21.82 -43.33
C GLU A 62 7.49 22.50 -42.54
N LYS A 63 8.02 21.82 -41.51
CA LYS A 63 9.09 22.34 -40.65
C LYS A 63 10.49 22.05 -41.18
N ASN A 64 10.61 21.38 -42.32
CA ASN A 64 11.87 20.99 -42.94
C ASN A 64 12.81 20.19 -42.01
N TYR A 65 12.25 19.31 -41.17
CA TYR A 65 13.05 18.42 -40.31
C TYR A 65 13.71 17.32 -41.15
N GLN A 66 15.03 17.23 -41.08
CA GLN A 66 15.86 16.36 -41.93
C GLN A 66 16.24 15.06 -41.22
N LYS A 67 16.51 15.12 -39.92
CA LYS A 67 17.00 13.98 -39.14
C LYS A 67 16.03 13.56 -38.05
N ILE A 68 15.49 12.34 -38.14
CA ILE A 68 14.39 11.86 -37.28
C ILE A 68 14.78 10.58 -36.57
N LEU A 69 14.52 10.52 -35.26
CA LEU A 69 14.71 9.33 -34.45
C LEU A 69 13.35 8.74 -34.03
N ILE A 70 13.19 7.42 -34.19
CA ILE A 70 12.04 6.66 -33.71
C ILE A 70 12.52 5.68 -32.65
N ASN A 71 11.98 5.75 -31.43
CA ASN A 71 12.18 4.74 -30.39
C ASN A 71 10.88 3.97 -30.15
N SER A 72 10.98 2.67 -29.93
CA SER A 72 9.82 1.84 -29.64
C SER A 72 10.13 0.74 -28.64
N SER A 73 9.13 0.38 -27.83
CA SER A 73 9.18 -0.84 -27.03
C SER A 73 9.44 -2.08 -27.90
N SER A 74 10.31 -2.97 -27.43
CA SER A 74 10.67 -4.25 -28.09
C SER A 74 9.54 -5.29 -28.30
N ASN A 75 8.27 -4.97 -28.00
CA ASN A 75 7.15 -5.87 -28.24
C ASN A 75 6.53 -5.67 -29.64
N ASN A 76 5.77 -6.67 -30.11
CA ASN A 76 5.20 -6.70 -31.45
C ASN A 76 4.38 -5.45 -31.81
N PHE A 77 3.59 -4.91 -30.89
CA PHE A 77 2.82 -3.68 -31.13
C PHE A 77 3.75 -2.46 -31.27
N GLY A 78 4.75 -2.32 -30.41
CA GLY A 78 5.74 -1.24 -30.49
C GLY A 78 6.49 -1.27 -31.81
N ILE A 79 6.98 -2.43 -32.23
CA ILE A 79 7.69 -2.64 -33.49
C ILE A 79 6.79 -2.34 -34.70
N ALA A 80 5.54 -2.83 -34.69
CA ALA A 80 4.58 -2.57 -35.75
C ALA A 80 4.28 -1.07 -35.89
N PHE A 81 4.01 -0.37 -34.80
CA PHE A 81 3.75 1.07 -34.82
C PHE A 81 4.97 1.87 -35.27
N ALA A 82 6.18 1.51 -34.83
CA ALA A 82 7.41 2.14 -35.30
C ALA A 82 7.60 1.97 -36.81
N SER A 83 7.29 0.79 -37.33
CA SER A 83 7.36 0.48 -38.77
C SER A 83 6.37 1.33 -39.57
N ILE A 84 5.16 1.57 -39.07
CA ILE A 84 4.18 2.46 -39.71
C ILE A 84 4.71 3.91 -39.77
N PHE A 85 5.27 4.42 -38.67
CA PHE A 85 5.89 5.75 -38.66
C PHE A 85 7.07 5.86 -39.64
N TYR A 86 7.96 4.87 -39.62
CA TYR A 86 9.10 4.80 -40.54
C TYR A 86 8.64 4.86 -42.00
N ASN A 87 7.65 4.04 -42.37
CA ASN A 87 7.13 3.99 -43.74
C ASN A 87 6.46 5.31 -44.18
N ALA A 88 5.73 5.99 -43.28
CA ALA A 88 5.11 7.27 -43.60
C ALA A 88 6.14 8.40 -43.80
N LEU A 89 7.21 8.37 -43.00
CA LEU A 89 8.27 9.38 -43.01
C LEU A 89 9.27 9.18 -44.15
N SER A 90 9.60 7.92 -44.48
CA SER A 90 10.59 7.55 -45.52
C SER A 90 10.12 7.77 -46.96
N SER A 91 8.91 8.33 -47.13
CA SER A 91 8.42 8.80 -48.42
C SER A 91 9.24 9.95 -49.03
N ASP A 92 10.10 10.59 -48.23
CA ASP A 92 10.99 11.68 -48.64
C ASP A 92 12.45 11.20 -48.63
N PRO A 93 13.10 11.07 -49.80
CA PRO A 93 14.45 10.48 -49.91
C PRO A 93 15.54 11.37 -49.30
N ASN A 94 15.26 12.64 -49.04
CA ASN A 94 16.23 13.57 -48.46
C ASN A 94 16.33 13.48 -46.93
N LYS A 95 15.46 12.68 -46.28
CA LYS A 95 15.40 12.57 -44.83
C LYS A 95 16.13 11.36 -44.30
N GLU A 96 16.92 11.57 -43.25
CA GLU A 96 17.54 10.51 -42.48
C GLU A 96 16.59 10.09 -41.35
N ILE A 97 16.05 8.87 -41.45
CA ILE A 97 15.14 8.32 -40.44
C ILE A 97 15.79 7.10 -39.82
N LEU A 98 15.96 7.12 -38.51
CA LEU A 98 16.60 6.06 -37.75
C LEU A 98 15.67 5.48 -36.70
N ILE A 99 15.66 4.16 -36.57
CA ILE A 99 14.98 3.45 -35.47
C ILE A 99 16.02 3.11 -34.41
N PHE A 100 15.80 3.56 -33.16
CA PHE A 100 16.60 3.20 -32.01
C PHE A 100 16.29 1.75 -31.59
N GLU A 101 17.28 0.87 -31.71
CA GLU A 101 17.09 -0.57 -31.47
C GLU A 101 17.36 -0.96 -29.99
N GLU A 102 16.34 -1.42 -29.27
CA GLU A 102 16.41 -1.80 -27.84
C GLU A 102 17.14 -3.14 -27.54
N LYS A 103 17.87 -3.75 -28.50
CA LYS A 103 18.40 -5.13 -28.41
C LYS A 103 19.25 -5.45 -27.16
N PHE A 104 19.80 -4.44 -26.47
CA PHE A 104 20.61 -4.63 -25.26
C PHE A 104 19.89 -4.25 -23.95
N GLY A 105 18.57 -4.07 -23.98
CA GLY A 105 17.79 -3.64 -22.81
C GLY A 105 18.00 -2.16 -22.47
N TYR A 106 18.22 -1.33 -23.50
CA TYR A 106 18.38 0.11 -23.38
C TYR A 106 17.09 0.79 -22.92
N SER A 107 17.20 1.81 -22.08
CA SER A 107 16.06 2.57 -21.56
C SER A 107 15.66 3.69 -22.52
N GLN A 108 14.41 4.15 -22.44
CA GLN A 108 13.96 5.37 -23.14
C GLN A 108 14.88 6.58 -22.87
N SER A 109 15.47 6.67 -21.68
CA SER A 109 16.43 7.71 -21.33
C SER A 109 17.68 7.68 -22.22
N LEU A 110 18.14 6.49 -22.65
CA LEU A 110 19.25 6.35 -23.58
C LEU A 110 18.87 6.76 -25.00
N ALA A 111 17.65 6.46 -25.47
CA ALA A 111 17.16 6.92 -26.76
C ALA A 111 17.08 8.46 -26.82
N ARG A 112 16.57 9.09 -25.75
CA ARG A 112 16.56 10.55 -25.62
C ARG A 112 17.96 11.14 -25.56
N HIS A 113 18.86 10.49 -24.83
CA HIS A 113 20.26 10.88 -24.80
C HIS A 113 20.88 10.89 -26.20
N TYR A 114 20.67 9.81 -26.95
CA TYR A 114 21.15 9.68 -28.32
C TYR A 114 20.58 10.77 -29.24
N PHE A 115 19.27 11.01 -29.15
CA PHE A 115 18.57 12.07 -29.87
C PHE A 115 19.25 13.45 -29.71
N ILE A 116 19.53 13.87 -28.47
CA ILE A 116 20.11 15.21 -28.23
C ILE A 116 21.60 15.26 -28.61
N ASN A 117 22.31 14.13 -28.70
CA ASN A 117 23.76 14.12 -28.95
C ASN A 117 24.15 14.00 -30.43
N ASN A 118 23.21 13.67 -31.30
CA ASN A 118 23.50 13.37 -32.70
C ASN A 118 22.72 14.28 -33.66
N ASP A 119 22.37 15.47 -33.15
CA ASP A 119 21.74 16.57 -33.88
C ASP A 119 20.45 16.18 -34.63
N PHE A 120 19.59 15.41 -33.97
CA PHE A 120 18.28 15.08 -34.52
C PHE A 120 17.29 16.24 -34.36
N ASP A 121 16.43 16.42 -35.37
CA ASP A 121 15.40 17.46 -35.41
C ASP A 121 14.10 17.04 -34.73
N PHE A 122 13.75 15.75 -34.83
CA PHE A 122 12.47 15.23 -34.37
C PHE A 122 12.59 13.83 -33.75
N PHE A 123 11.86 13.59 -32.66
CA PHE A 123 11.87 12.34 -31.91
C PHE A 123 10.46 11.79 -31.73
N ILE A 124 10.26 10.53 -32.09
CA ILE A 124 9.01 9.78 -31.89
C ILE A 124 9.30 8.66 -30.90
N ASN A 125 8.62 8.65 -29.76
CA ASN A 125 8.77 7.63 -28.73
C ASN A 125 7.47 6.85 -28.55
N ILE A 126 7.52 5.54 -28.77
CA ILE A 126 6.38 4.63 -28.74
C ILE A 126 6.55 3.65 -27.57
N GLU A 127 5.78 3.86 -26.50
CA GLU A 127 5.76 2.96 -25.36
C GLU A 127 4.51 2.10 -25.38
N VAL A 128 4.66 0.77 -25.42
CA VAL A 128 3.54 -0.16 -25.28
C VAL A 128 3.73 -1.01 -24.03
N ASN A 129 2.91 -0.74 -23.01
CA ASN A 129 2.93 -1.43 -21.74
C ASN A 129 1.94 -2.60 -21.77
N LEU A 130 2.47 -3.81 -21.93
CA LEU A 130 1.72 -5.06 -21.88
C LEU A 130 1.22 -5.28 -20.44
N SER A 131 -0.10 -5.14 -20.23
CA SER A 131 -0.74 -5.40 -18.93
C SER A 131 -1.56 -6.69 -18.98
N ASN A 132 -1.69 -7.40 -17.85
CA ASN A 132 -2.49 -8.62 -17.78
C ASN A 132 -3.98 -8.28 -17.98
N LYS A 133 -4.59 -8.93 -18.99
CA LYS A 133 -5.99 -8.82 -19.45
C LYS A 133 -6.25 -7.69 -20.47
N ASN A 134 -6.11 -8.03 -21.76
CA ASN A 134 -6.70 -7.40 -22.96
C ASN A 134 -6.57 -5.88 -23.15
N LEU A 135 -5.82 -5.17 -22.31
CA LEU A 135 -5.67 -3.72 -22.35
C LEU A 135 -4.19 -3.38 -22.37
N ASN A 136 -3.64 -3.25 -23.58
CA ASN A 136 -2.26 -2.82 -23.79
C ASN A 136 -2.25 -1.29 -23.83
N LEU A 137 -1.75 -0.66 -22.78
CA LEU A 137 -1.65 0.80 -22.73
C LEU A 137 -0.51 1.24 -23.64
N THR A 138 -0.81 2.12 -24.58
CA THR A 138 0.17 2.73 -25.48
C THR A 138 0.30 4.22 -25.15
N VAL A 139 1.54 4.69 -25.07
CA VAL A 139 1.89 6.10 -24.92
C VAL A 139 2.78 6.48 -26.10
N LEU A 140 2.29 7.41 -26.93
CA LEU A 140 3.06 8.01 -28.01
C LEU A 140 3.52 9.38 -27.53
N THR A 141 4.80 9.69 -27.67
CA THR A 141 5.34 11.00 -27.34
C THR A 141 6.14 11.56 -28.50
N PHE A 142 5.96 12.85 -28.79
CA PHE A 142 6.62 13.56 -29.86
C PHE A 142 7.47 14.69 -29.28
N TYR A 143 8.70 14.82 -29.74
CA TYR A 143 9.55 15.94 -29.35
C TYR A 143 10.24 16.54 -30.57
N LYS A 144 10.46 17.85 -30.52
CA LYS A 144 11.38 18.55 -31.40
C LYS A 144 12.80 18.51 -30.83
N LYS A 145 13.76 19.08 -31.56
CA LYS A 145 15.14 19.28 -31.15
C LYS A 145 15.26 19.73 -29.69
N ASN A 146 16.26 19.19 -28.98
CA ASN A 146 16.48 19.40 -27.54
C ASN A 146 15.32 18.98 -26.62
N LEU A 147 14.53 17.98 -27.05
CA LEU A 147 13.37 17.43 -26.33
C LEU A 147 12.28 18.46 -26.03
N THR A 148 12.21 19.52 -26.84
CA THR A 148 11.17 20.54 -26.71
C THR A 148 9.81 19.97 -27.16
N LEU A 149 8.74 20.36 -26.46
CA LEU A 149 7.38 19.93 -26.81
C LEU A 149 6.90 20.61 -28.10
N LEU A 150 5.95 19.97 -28.77
CA LEU A 150 5.13 20.56 -29.81
C LEU A 150 4.39 21.79 -29.27
N THR A 151 4.19 22.77 -30.15
CA THR A 151 3.39 23.96 -29.83
C THR A 151 1.90 23.61 -29.79
N PRO A 152 1.07 24.39 -29.08
CA PRO A 152 -0.38 24.19 -29.06
C PRO A 152 -1.04 24.22 -30.45
N GLU A 153 -0.45 24.94 -31.41
CA GLU A 153 -0.93 24.98 -32.79
C GLU A 153 -0.61 23.69 -33.55
N GLU A 154 0.61 23.18 -33.41
CA GLU A 154 1.01 21.87 -33.93
C GLU A 154 0.14 20.76 -33.35
N GLU A 155 -0.14 20.80 -32.03
CA GLU A 155 -1.04 19.84 -31.37
C GLU A 155 -2.47 19.92 -31.90
N LYS A 156 -3.03 21.13 -32.08
CA LYS A 156 -4.35 21.32 -32.67
C LYS A 156 -4.43 20.78 -34.10
N LYS A 157 -3.38 20.96 -34.90
CA LYS A 157 -3.30 20.41 -36.26
C LYS A 157 -3.34 18.88 -36.24
N ILE A 158 -2.54 18.25 -35.37
CA ILE A 158 -2.51 16.79 -35.22
C ILE A 158 -3.86 16.26 -34.72
N ASN A 159 -4.51 16.94 -33.77
CA ASN A 159 -5.80 16.53 -33.22
C ASN A 159 -6.99 16.62 -34.19
N LYS A 160 -6.86 17.38 -35.29
CA LYS A 160 -7.86 17.45 -36.36
C LYS A 160 -7.74 16.32 -37.41
N THR A 161 -6.80 15.39 -37.21
CA THR A 161 -6.56 14.30 -38.18
C THR A 161 -7.76 13.34 -38.24
N GLU A 162 -8.31 13.15 -39.44
CA GLU A 162 -9.30 12.11 -39.71
C GLU A 162 -8.64 10.73 -39.86
N GLN A 163 -9.34 9.67 -39.43
CA GLN A 163 -8.84 8.31 -39.56
C GLN A 163 -8.84 7.87 -41.03
N LYS A 164 -7.65 7.60 -41.56
CA LYS A 164 -7.39 7.00 -42.87
C LYS A 164 -7.22 5.48 -42.72
N PRO A 165 -7.79 4.67 -43.64
CA PRO A 165 -7.56 3.24 -43.65
C PRO A 165 -6.08 2.92 -43.87
N PHE A 166 -5.53 2.03 -43.05
CA PHE A 166 -4.19 1.51 -43.23
C PHE A 166 -4.21 0.41 -44.28
N PHE A 167 -3.48 0.62 -45.37
CA PHE A 167 -3.22 -0.42 -46.37
C PHE A 167 -1.82 -0.95 -46.16
N TYR A 168 -1.71 -2.19 -45.68
CA TYR A 168 -0.43 -2.84 -45.51
C TYR A 168 0.26 -2.96 -46.87
N ARG A 169 1.35 -2.22 -47.06
CA ARG A 169 2.28 -2.42 -48.17
C ARG A 169 3.39 -3.33 -47.66
N ASN A 170 3.60 -4.44 -48.35
CA ASN A 170 4.71 -5.37 -48.07
C ASN A 170 6.05 -4.78 -48.57
N SER A 171 6.31 -3.50 -48.29
CA SER A 171 7.61 -2.91 -48.53
C SER A 171 8.57 -3.49 -47.51
N GLN A 172 9.71 -4.00 -47.98
CA GLN A 172 10.80 -4.44 -47.12
C GLN A 172 11.06 -3.36 -46.08
N ILE A 173 10.74 -3.65 -44.82
CA ILE A 173 11.19 -2.83 -43.70
C ILE A 173 12.70 -3.01 -43.71
N TYR A 174 13.43 -2.04 -44.27
CA TYR A 174 14.88 -2.00 -44.15
C TYR A 174 15.18 -1.76 -42.67
N LEU A 175 15.42 -2.86 -41.94
CA LEU A 175 15.98 -2.80 -40.61
C LEU A 175 17.37 -2.16 -40.77
N THR A 176 17.50 -0.91 -40.32
CA THR A 176 18.76 -0.18 -40.37
C THR A 176 19.88 -0.97 -39.69
N PRO A 177 21.13 -0.83 -40.16
CA PRO A 177 22.28 -1.49 -39.55
C PRO A 177 22.39 -1.19 -38.05
N LYS A 178 22.84 -2.19 -37.28
CA LYS A 178 22.98 -2.13 -35.83
C LYS A 178 23.78 -0.90 -35.42
N PHE A 179 23.20 -0.08 -34.54
CA PHE A 179 23.88 1.10 -34.01
C PHE A 179 24.81 0.74 -32.84
N GLN A 180 26.06 1.22 -32.88
CA GLN A 180 27.02 1.12 -31.78
C GLN A 180 26.97 2.39 -30.92
N ILE A 181 26.70 2.23 -29.62
CA ILE A 181 26.79 3.34 -28.66
C ILE A 181 28.26 3.72 -28.48
N ASN A 182 28.58 5.02 -28.58
CA ASN A 182 29.89 5.53 -28.20
C ASN A 182 30.04 5.51 -26.67
N SER A 183 30.88 4.59 -26.18
CA SER A 183 31.07 4.32 -24.76
C SER A 183 32.01 5.31 -24.04
N ASP A 184 32.77 6.14 -24.76
CA ASP A 184 33.79 7.02 -24.17
C ASP A 184 33.17 8.08 -23.26
N HIS A 185 32.02 8.61 -23.66
CA HIS A 185 31.27 9.57 -22.87
C HIS A 185 30.72 8.97 -21.58
N ILE A 186 30.35 7.68 -21.62
CA ILE A 186 29.89 6.97 -20.44
C ILE A 186 31.08 6.75 -19.49
N LEU A 187 32.22 6.28 -20.00
CA LEU A 187 33.44 6.07 -19.21
C LEU A 187 33.93 7.33 -18.49
N LYS A 188 33.93 8.49 -19.17
CA LYS A 188 34.25 9.79 -18.54
C LYS A 188 33.34 10.10 -17.34
N PHE A 189 32.04 9.80 -17.47
CA PHE A 189 31.08 9.97 -16.38
C PHE A 189 31.38 9.04 -15.19
N TYR A 190 31.82 7.79 -15.42
CA TYR A 190 32.22 6.88 -14.34
C TYR A 190 33.47 7.35 -13.60
N ASN A 191 34.50 7.81 -14.33
CA ASN A 191 35.76 8.26 -13.72
C ASN A 191 35.57 9.41 -12.74
N TYR A 192 34.54 10.25 -12.95
CA TYR A 192 34.18 11.34 -12.04
C TYR A 192 33.83 10.88 -10.61
N PHE A 193 33.34 9.65 -10.43
CA PHE A 193 32.87 9.21 -9.11
C PHE A 193 34.00 8.78 -8.17
N ASP A 194 35.16 8.40 -8.72
CA ASP A 194 36.33 7.92 -7.96
C ASP A 194 35.98 6.86 -6.90
N LEU A 195 35.23 5.81 -7.32
CA LEU A 195 34.77 4.77 -6.40
C LEU A 195 35.82 3.65 -6.27
N ASN A 196 36.13 3.25 -5.03
CA ASN A 196 37.00 2.09 -4.79
C ASN A 196 36.25 0.79 -5.09
N PHE A 197 36.49 0.26 -6.28
CA PHE A 197 35.68 -0.79 -6.83
C PHE A 197 35.82 -2.15 -6.12
N TYR A 198 37.00 -2.47 -5.57
CA TYR A 198 37.24 -3.73 -4.85
C TYR A 198 36.49 -3.81 -3.51
N LYS A 199 36.27 -2.68 -2.83
CA LYS A 199 35.46 -2.64 -1.60
C LYS A 199 33.97 -2.87 -1.88
N LEU A 200 33.48 -2.43 -3.05
CA LEU A 200 32.06 -2.49 -3.39
C LEU A 200 31.53 -3.91 -3.63
N GLU A 201 32.35 -4.81 -4.18
CA GLU A 201 31.95 -6.20 -4.50
C GLU A 201 31.44 -6.98 -3.27
N ASN A 202 32.01 -6.70 -2.09
CA ASN A 202 31.69 -7.40 -0.85
C ASN A 202 30.52 -6.77 -0.08
N LEU A 203 30.37 -5.44 -0.18
CA LEU A 203 29.41 -4.67 0.62
C LEU A 203 28.10 -4.38 -0.13
N TYR A 204 28.08 -4.47 -1.45
CA TYR A 204 26.92 -4.11 -2.27
C TYR A 204 26.47 -5.25 -3.17
N GLN A 205 25.16 -5.36 -3.37
CA GLN A 205 24.57 -6.33 -4.29
C GLN A 205 23.49 -5.71 -5.16
N PHE A 206 23.43 -6.15 -6.41
CA PHE A 206 22.59 -5.55 -7.43
C PHE A 206 21.72 -6.62 -8.05
N TYR A 207 20.42 -6.35 -8.11
CA TYR A 207 19.43 -7.19 -8.75
C TYR A 207 18.83 -6.38 -9.89
N ASP A 208 19.18 -6.75 -11.12
CA ASP A 208 18.56 -6.18 -12.31
C ASP A 208 17.59 -7.20 -12.90
N SER A 209 16.29 -6.88 -12.82
CA SER A 209 15.25 -7.83 -13.22
C SER A 209 14.92 -7.81 -14.70
N GLU A 210 15.32 -6.76 -15.44
CA GLU A 210 14.81 -6.51 -16.79
C GLU A 210 15.90 -5.99 -17.76
N SER A 211 16.98 -5.36 -17.27
CA SER A 211 18.04 -4.82 -18.12
C SER A 211 19.34 -5.59 -17.91
N ILE A 212 19.96 -6.02 -19.00
CA ILE A 212 21.35 -6.53 -18.94
C ILE A 212 22.32 -5.35 -19.12
N PHE A 213 21.83 -4.12 -19.33
CA PHE A 213 22.65 -2.96 -19.67
C PHE A 213 23.73 -2.69 -18.63
N LEU A 214 23.39 -2.52 -17.35
CA LEU A 214 24.39 -2.23 -16.32
C LEU A 214 25.40 -3.38 -16.22
N THR A 215 24.95 -4.63 -16.36
CA THR A 215 25.82 -5.81 -16.33
C THR A 215 26.78 -5.85 -17.51
N ASN A 216 26.28 -5.65 -18.73
CA ASN A 216 27.07 -5.70 -19.95
C ASN A 216 27.99 -4.48 -20.04
N PHE A 217 27.47 -3.29 -19.76
CA PHE A 217 28.26 -2.07 -19.70
C PHE A 217 29.47 -2.23 -18.76
N LEU A 218 29.25 -2.77 -17.55
CA LEU A 218 30.34 -3.02 -16.60
C LEU A 218 31.31 -4.12 -17.05
N LYS A 219 30.85 -5.13 -17.80
CA LYS A 219 31.71 -6.20 -18.34
C LYS A 219 32.56 -5.73 -19.51
N ASP A 220 31.98 -4.93 -20.39
CA ASP A 220 32.59 -4.54 -21.65
C ASP A 220 33.63 -3.42 -21.49
N HIS A 221 33.57 -2.66 -20.39
CA HIS A 221 34.38 -1.45 -20.20
C HIS A 221 35.26 -1.47 -18.95
N PHE A 222 35.23 -2.54 -18.16
CA PHE A 222 36.13 -2.74 -17.03
C PHE A 222 36.87 -4.06 -17.18
N ASP A 223 38.13 -4.06 -16.75
CA ASP A 223 39.02 -5.21 -16.84
C ASP A 223 38.39 -6.48 -16.24
N THR A 224 38.63 -7.66 -16.78
CA THR A 224 37.91 -8.90 -16.40
C THR A 224 38.12 -9.33 -14.95
N GLU A 225 39.22 -8.90 -14.30
CA GLU A 225 39.40 -9.03 -12.86
C GLU A 225 38.53 -8.04 -12.06
N LYS A 226 38.34 -6.83 -12.61
CA LYS A 226 37.40 -5.83 -12.09
C LYS A 226 35.95 -6.17 -12.44
N SER A 227 35.66 -6.95 -13.49
CA SER A 227 34.31 -7.33 -13.93
C SER A 227 33.58 -8.28 -12.96
N LYS A 228 34.27 -8.78 -11.92
CA LYS A 228 33.66 -9.38 -10.71
C LYS A 228 32.89 -8.33 -9.87
N PHE A 229 32.94 -7.07 -10.30
CA PHE A 229 32.56 -5.85 -9.64
C PHE A 229 31.32 -5.93 -8.77
N LEU A 230 30.28 -6.64 -9.21
CA LEU A 230 29.02 -6.78 -8.51
C LEU A 230 28.48 -8.19 -8.78
N PRO A 231 28.04 -8.96 -7.75
CA PRO A 231 27.31 -10.20 -7.99
C PRO A 231 25.90 -9.85 -8.50
N ILE A 232 25.80 -9.42 -9.77
CA ILE A 232 24.54 -9.09 -10.40
C ILE A 232 23.79 -10.40 -10.59
N LYS A 233 22.84 -10.66 -9.69
CA LYS A 233 22.00 -11.84 -9.78
C LYS A 233 20.91 -11.58 -10.80
N LYS A 234 20.90 -12.38 -11.87
CA LYS A 234 19.77 -12.46 -12.79
C LYS A 234 18.51 -12.76 -12.00
N SER A 235 17.38 -12.25 -12.50
CA SER A 235 16.06 -12.51 -11.96
C SER A 235 15.86 -13.99 -11.62
N PHE A 236 15.29 -14.28 -10.43
CA PHE A 236 14.58 -15.55 -10.19
C PHE A 236 13.58 -15.79 -11.33
N PRO A 237 13.11 -17.02 -11.63
CA PRO A 237 12.06 -17.22 -12.64
C PRO A 237 10.80 -16.44 -12.22
N ILE A 238 10.70 -15.22 -12.75
CA ILE A 238 9.96 -14.11 -12.13
C ILE A 238 8.60 -13.93 -12.79
N GLU A 239 8.45 -14.32 -14.06
CA GLU A 239 7.22 -14.10 -14.83
C GLU A 239 5.95 -14.60 -14.13
N LYS A 240 5.96 -15.81 -13.53
CA LYS A 240 4.80 -16.31 -12.79
C LYS A 240 4.55 -15.55 -11.48
N ILE A 241 5.60 -15.18 -10.74
CA ILE A 241 5.47 -14.56 -9.41
C ILE A 241 5.10 -13.07 -9.55
N THR A 242 5.71 -12.33 -10.48
CA THR A 242 5.38 -10.92 -10.73
C THR A 242 4.03 -10.72 -11.40
N ARG A 243 3.50 -11.73 -12.10
CA ARG A 243 2.12 -11.73 -12.62
C ARG A 243 1.09 -12.03 -11.53
N GLN A 244 1.46 -12.75 -10.47
CA GLN A 244 0.53 -13.26 -9.45
C GLN A 244 0.57 -12.51 -8.11
N VAL A 245 1.67 -11.84 -7.77
CA VAL A 245 1.86 -11.21 -6.46
C VAL A 245 1.90 -9.69 -6.62
N SER A 246 0.86 -9.01 -6.12
CA SER A 246 0.81 -7.54 -6.02
C SER A 246 1.74 -6.97 -4.95
N ASP A 247 2.20 -7.82 -4.02
CA ASP A 247 3.00 -7.43 -2.87
C ASP A 247 4.51 -7.48 -3.16
N ASN A 248 5.13 -6.30 -3.23
CA ASN A 248 6.59 -6.12 -3.29
C ASN A 248 7.34 -6.85 -2.15
N SER A 249 6.67 -7.18 -1.03
CA SER A 249 7.27 -7.79 0.16
C SER A 249 7.82 -9.20 -0.08
N ILE A 250 7.18 -10.01 -0.92
CA ILE A 250 7.63 -11.39 -1.20
C ILE A 250 8.91 -11.38 -2.06
N ILE A 251 8.96 -10.48 -3.04
CA ILE A 251 10.14 -10.29 -3.90
C ILE A 251 11.31 -9.81 -3.06
N TRP A 252 11.09 -8.81 -2.21
CA TRP A 252 12.11 -8.30 -1.30
C TRP A 252 12.60 -9.35 -0.32
N LYS A 253 11.70 -10.17 0.25
CA LYS A 253 12.10 -11.28 1.13
C LYS A 253 13.04 -12.24 0.42
N LYS A 254 12.76 -12.60 -0.84
CA LYS A 254 13.64 -13.49 -1.63
C LYS A 254 15.00 -12.83 -1.91
N ILE A 255 14.99 -11.58 -2.36
CA ILE A 255 16.20 -10.79 -2.61
C ILE A 255 17.08 -10.78 -1.36
N THR A 256 16.53 -10.38 -0.21
CA THR A 256 17.29 -10.23 1.04
C THR A 256 17.76 -11.57 1.61
N THR A 257 16.96 -12.64 1.51
CA THR A 257 17.40 -13.99 1.93
C THR A 257 18.51 -14.56 1.05
N SER A 258 18.61 -14.11 -0.20
CA SER A 258 19.65 -14.55 -1.14
C SER A 258 20.92 -13.73 -1.06
N ALA A 259 20.96 -12.72 -0.20
CA ALA A 259 22.08 -11.81 -0.10
C ALA A 259 23.28 -12.45 0.60
N LYS A 260 24.51 -12.09 0.21
CA LYS A 260 25.72 -12.59 0.87
C LYS A 260 25.77 -12.04 2.31
N PHE A 261 26.33 -12.80 3.24
CA PHE A 261 26.45 -12.36 4.64
C PHE A 261 27.21 -11.04 4.80
N LYS A 262 28.19 -10.70 3.95
CA LYS A 262 28.92 -9.42 4.04
C LYS A 262 28.20 -8.21 3.41
N THR A 263 27.05 -8.42 2.78
CA THR A 263 26.32 -7.36 2.07
C THR A 263 25.69 -6.35 3.02
N ASN A 264 26.04 -5.08 2.89
CA ASN A 264 25.45 -3.97 3.63
C ASN A 264 24.29 -3.31 2.88
N VAL A 265 24.39 -3.19 1.56
CA VAL A 265 23.36 -2.53 0.73
C VAL A 265 22.97 -3.39 -0.45
N ILE A 266 21.67 -3.46 -0.72
CA ILE A 266 21.09 -4.15 -1.86
C ILE A 266 20.35 -3.14 -2.74
N PHE A 267 20.63 -3.15 -4.03
CA PHE A 267 19.87 -2.43 -5.03
C PHE A 267 19.01 -3.38 -5.84
N TRP A 268 17.76 -2.98 -6.06
CA TRP A 268 16.87 -3.57 -7.04
C TRP A 268 16.54 -2.54 -8.11
N VAL A 269 16.92 -2.84 -9.34
CA VAL A 269 16.68 -2.01 -10.53
C VAL A 269 15.56 -2.66 -11.34
N LYS A 270 14.46 -1.91 -11.53
CA LYS A 270 13.27 -2.38 -12.29
C LYS A 270 12.61 -1.22 -13.02
N LYS A 271 12.31 -1.36 -14.32
CA LYS A 271 11.61 -0.35 -15.15
C LYS A 271 12.11 1.08 -14.92
N ASN A 272 13.43 1.30 -14.93
CA ASN A 272 14.04 2.61 -14.67
C ASN A 272 13.69 3.20 -13.28
N LYS A 273 13.51 2.34 -12.28
CA LYS A 273 13.47 2.72 -10.87
C LYS A 273 14.55 1.97 -10.08
N ILE A 274 15.21 2.69 -9.19
CA ILE A 274 16.13 2.13 -8.19
C ILE A 274 15.38 2.01 -6.88
N ILE A 275 15.46 0.86 -6.24
CA ILE A 275 15.04 0.69 -4.85
C ILE A 275 16.23 0.15 -4.08
N ALA A 276 16.61 0.83 -3.00
CA ALA A 276 17.72 0.44 -2.15
C ALA A 276 17.20 -0.16 -0.83
N ALA A 277 17.90 -1.16 -0.31
CA ALA A 277 17.71 -1.68 1.03
C ALA A 277 19.05 -1.75 1.76
N VAL A 278 19.08 -1.23 2.98
CA VAL A 278 20.31 -1.16 3.80
C VAL A 278 20.14 -2.07 5.00
N ARG A 279 21.22 -2.79 5.33
CA ARG A 279 21.25 -3.71 6.45
C ARG A 279 21.26 -2.93 7.77
N LYS A 280 20.36 -3.29 8.68
CA LYS A 280 20.36 -2.93 10.09
C LYS A 280 20.36 -4.21 10.91
N ASN A 281 21.45 -4.49 11.60
CA ASN A 281 21.71 -5.76 12.28
C ASN A 281 21.64 -6.94 11.27
N PHE A 282 20.74 -7.91 11.48
CA PHE A 282 20.56 -9.06 10.57
C PHE A 282 19.48 -8.85 9.50
N ASN A 283 18.78 -7.72 9.51
CA ASN A 283 17.65 -7.46 8.61
C ASN A 283 17.97 -6.34 7.63
N PHE A 284 17.40 -6.42 6.43
CA PHE A 284 17.46 -5.33 5.46
C PHE A 284 16.20 -4.48 5.54
N ASN A 285 16.41 -3.16 5.60
CA ASN A 285 15.35 -2.16 5.63
C ASN A 285 15.34 -1.41 4.30
N ILE A 286 14.19 -1.34 3.65
CA ILE A 286 14.01 -0.61 2.39
C ILE A 286 14.06 0.89 2.68
N ILE A 287 14.88 1.61 1.92
CA ILE A 287 14.95 3.07 1.95
C ILE A 287 13.89 3.61 0.98
N LYS A 288 12.93 4.40 1.50
CA LYS A 288 11.89 5.04 0.68
C LYS A 288 12.51 6.18 -0.15
N ASP A 289 11.90 6.52 -1.28
CA ASP A 289 12.33 7.61 -2.17
C ASP A 289 12.52 8.94 -1.40
N ASN A 290 11.55 9.33 -0.56
CA ASN A 290 11.63 10.55 0.27
C ASN A 290 12.71 10.45 1.35
N ASP A 291 12.96 9.26 1.92
CA ASP A 291 14.03 9.08 2.92
C ASP A 291 15.41 9.23 2.26
N PHE A 292 15.55 8.73 1.02
CA PHE A 292 16.76 8.93 0.23
C PHE A 292 16.98 10.41 -0.14
N GLN A 293 15.92 11.15 -0.48
CA GLN A 293 16.01 12.60 -0.69
C GLN A 293 16.59 13.32 0.54
N LEU A 294 16.16 12.96 1.75
CA LEU A 294 16.73 13.52 2.98
C LEU A 294 18.22 13.19 3.15
N LEU A 295 18.61 11.95 2.85
CA LEU A 295 20.03 11.56 2.86
C LEU A 295 20.86 12.33 1.84
N VAL A 296 20.28 12.64 0.67
CA VAL A 296 20.96 13.48 -0.31
C VAL A 296 21.12 14.90 0.23
N LEU A 297 20.09 15.48 0.83
CA LEU A 297 20.17 16.85 1.39
C LEU A 297 21.24 16.97 2.49
N ASP A 298 21.30 16.04 3.45
CA ASP A 298 22.35 16.04 4.49
C ASP A 298 23.75 15.77 3.89
N PHE A 299 23.85 14.89 2.89
CA PHE A 299 25.09 14.66 2.16
C PHE A 299 25.58 15.93 1.46
N LEU A 300 24.69 16.66 0.79
CA LEU A 300 25.04 17.90 0.12
C LEU A 300 25.47 18.97 1.13
N GLU A 301 24.78 19.11 2.27
CA GLU A 301 25.16 20.08 3.30
C GLU A 301 26.58 19.84 3.83
N ARG A 302 26.97 18.57 4.01
CA ARG A 302 28.28 18.21 4.58
C ARG A 302 29.42 18.18 3.57
N ASN A 303 29.13 17.81 2.33
CA ASN A 303 30.15 17.45 1.35
C ASN A 303 30.17 18.36 0.12
N TRP A 304 29.11 19.12 -0.15
CA TRP A 304 28.99 19.90 -1.37
C TRP A 304 29.49 21.34 -1.21
N LYS A 305 30.78 21.53 -1.46
CA LYS A 305 31.46 22.82 -1.23
C LYS A 305 31.23 23.88 -2.32
N ASN A 306 30.85 23.49 -3.55
CA ASN A 306 30.85 24.38 -4.72
C ASN A 306 29.55 24.38 -5.55
N GLY A 307 28.47 23.78 -5.05
CA GLY A 307 27.19 23.67 -5.75
C GLY A 307 26.32 24.91 -5.71
N LYS A 308 25.98 25.49 -6.87
CA LYS A 308 25.12 26.70 -6.94
C LYS A 308 23.78 26.51 -7.66
N TYR A 309 23.56 25.37 -8.31
CA TYR A 309 22.42 25.19 -9.22
C TYR A 309 21.59 23.96 -8.87
N PHE A 310 20.30 24.20 -8.69
CA PHE A 310 19.30 23.17 -8.44
C PHE A 310 18.17 23.27 -9.46
N LEU A 311 17.75 22.14 -10.00
CA LEU A 311 16.55 22.02 -10.81
C LEU A 311 15.52 21.21 -10.01
N ILE A 312 14.48 21.88 -9.49
CA ILE A 312 13.52 21.27 -8.57
C ILE A 312 12.14 21.22 -9.21
N SER A 313 11.51 20.06 -9.14
CA SER A 313 10.13 19.88 -9.57
C SER A 313 9.15 20.62 -8.67
N HIS A 314 8.13 21.28 -9.26
CA HIS A 314 6.98 21.82 -8.54
C HIS A 314 6.18 20.76 -7.78
N GLN A 315 6.34 19.48 -8.13
CA GLN A 315 5.71 18.36 -7.45
C GLN A 315 6.58 17.76 -6.34
N ALA A 316 7.83 18.21 -6.18
CA ALA A 316 8.64 17.87 -5.02
C ALA A 316 8.10 18.56 -3.75
N ASN A 317 8.40 18.00 -2.58
CA ASN A 317 7.91 18.56 -1.33
C ASN A 317 8.55 19.94 -1.05
N ASN A 318 7.76 20.90 -0.59
CA ASN A 318 8.21 22.28 -0.37
C ASN A 318 9.42 22.39 0.57
N TYR A 319 9.52 21.53 1.60
CA TYR A 319 10.64 21.52 2.53
C TYR A 319 12.00 21.35 1.83
N ILE A 320 12.04 20.73 0.66
CA ILE A 320 13.26 20.56 -0.13
C ILE A 320 13.74 21.91 -0.66
N SER A 321 12.82 22.69 -1.25
CA SER A 321 13.16 24.03 -1.75
C SER A 321 13.55 24.96 -0.61
N GLU A 322 12.77 24.96 0.49
CA GLU A 322 13.05 25.76 1.69
C GLU A 322 14.44 25.45 2.28
N PHE A 323 14.79 24.16 2.42
CA PHE A 323 16.11 23.75 2.90
C PHE A 323 17.23 24.25 1.98
N ILE A 324 17.05 24.11 0.66
CA ILE A 324 18.07 24.51 -0.31
C ILE A 324 18.29 26.02 -0.30
N GLU A 325 17.21 26.81 -0.25
CA GLU A 325 17.27 28.27 -0.17
C GLU A 325 18.00 28.71 1.11
N GLN A 326 17.66 28.11 2.26
CA GLN A 326 18.26 28.46 3.55
C GLN A 326 19.74 28.09 3.67
N LYS A 327 20.14 26.89 3.20
CA LYS A 327 21.48 26.35 3.45
C LYS A 327 22.50 26.72 2.37
N PHE A 328 22.05 26.89 1.13
CA PHE A 328 22.97 27.09 0.00
C PHE A 328 22.82 28.47 -0.66
N GLY A 329 21.79 29.27 -0.31
CA GLY A 329 21.51 30.55 -0.98
C GLY A 329 21.44 30.41 -2.51
N ALA A 330 21.04 29.23 -2.98
CA ALA A 330 21.34 28.76 -4.32
C ALA A 330 20.30 29.21 -5.36
N LYS A 331 20.69 29.18 -6.64
CA LYS A 331 19.78 29.43 -7.75
C LYS A 331 18.92 28.17 -7.98
N ILE A 332 17.66 28.26 -7.59
CA ILE A 332 16.67 27.22 -7.85
C ILE A 332 15.91 27.56 -9.12
N THR A 333 16.03 26.70 -10.13
CA THR A 333 15.11 26.68 -11.27
C THR A 333 14.00 25.69 -10.94
N LYS A 334 12.74 26.11 -11.03
CA LYS A 334 11.59 25.21 -10.85
C LYS A 334 11.04 24.79 -12.21
N PHE A 335 10.58 23.54 -12.30
CA PHE A 335 9.91 23.01 -13.49
C PHE A 335 8.71 22.12 -13.10
N CYS A 336 7.76 21.96 -14.01
CA CYS A 336 6.55 21.16 -13.77
C CYS A 336 6.61 19.84 -14.53
N GLU A 337 6.71 18.70 -13.82
CA GLU A 337 6.83 17.35 -14.42
C GLU A 337 5.66 16.95 -15.33
N TYR A 338 4.53 17.66 -15.27
CA TYR A 338 3.33 17.34 -16.05
C TYR A 338 3.39 17.89 -17.49
N ASN A 339 4.02 19.04 -17.69
CA ASN A 339 4.05 19.77 -18.97
C ASN A 339 5.46 20.20 -19.40
N GLU A 340 6.49 19.93 -18.60
CA GLU A 340 7.89 20.24 -18.93
C GLU A 340 8.76 18.98 -18.78
N ASN A 341 9.83 18.90 -19.58
CA ASN A 341 10.83 17.84 -19.47
C ASN A 341 12.03 18.36 -18.68
N SER A 342 12.40 17.66 -17.59
CA SER A 342 13.56 18.00 -16.78
C SER A 342 14.86 18.02 -17.60
N GLU A 343 14.97 17.17 -18.62
CA GLU A 343 16.12 17.15 -19.53
C GLU A 343 16.22 18.46 -20.33
N THR A 344 15.09 19.03 -20.77
CA THR A 344 15.06 20.30 -21.51
C THR A 344 15.44 21.48 -20.62
N GLU A 345 14.88 21.56 -19.41
CA GLU A 345 15.25 22.62 -18.46
C GLU A 345 16.71 22.52 -18.02
N LEU A 346 17.23 21.29 -17.87
CA LEU A 346 18.65 21.08 -17.61
C LEU A 346 19.52 21.62 -18.76
N LEU A 347 19.14 21.41 -20.02
CA LEU A 347 19.88 21.97 -21.17
C LEU A 347 19.93 23.50 -21.12
N LYS A 348 18.80 24.17 -20.80
CA LYS A 348 18.76 25.64 -20.65
C LYS A 348 19.65 26.16 -19.52
N ILE A 349 19.75 25.43 -18.40
CA ILE A 349 20.69 25.77 -17.32
C ILE A 349 22.13 25.65 -17.84
N ARG A 350 22.42 24.63 -18.63
CA ARG A 350 23.76 24.32 -19.13
C ARG A 350 24.26 25.25 -20.22
N GLU A 351 23.37 25.87 -20.98
CA GLU A 351 23.71 27.01 -21.86
C GLU A 351 24.31 28.18 -21.07
N LYS A 352 24.03 28.27 -19.75
CA LYS A 352 24.46 29.39 -18.89
C LYS A 352 25.60 29.03 -17.94
N THR A 353 25.80 27.74 -17.62
CA THR A 353 26.83 27.31 -16.67
C THR A 353 27.37 25.90 -16.93
N SER A 354 28.66 25.70 -16.66
CA SER A 354 29.33 24.41 -16.65
C SER A 354 29.28 23.68 -15.29
N ASP A 355 28.78 24.33 -14.24
CA ASP A 355 28.82 23.82 -12.86
C ASP A 355 27.95 22.58 -12.63
N GLU A 356 28.15 21.91 -11.49
CA GLU A 356 27.32 20.77 -11.07
C GLU A 356 25.86 21.19 -10.86
N VAL A 357 24.93 20.33 -11.28
CA VAL A 357 23.48 20.55 -11.12
C VAL A 357 22.86 19.37 -10.41
N VAL A 358 22.12 19.64 -9.34
CA VAL A 358 21.28 18.63 -8.67
C VAL A 358 19.85 18.78 -9.19
N VAL A 359 19.31 17.69 -9.74
CA VAL A 359 17.94 17.65 -10.25
C VAL A 359 17.09 16.84 -9.26
N ILE A 360 16.10 17.48 -8.65
CA ILE A 360 15.19 16.87 -7.68
C ILE A 360 13.79 16.82 -8.27
N THR A 361 13.30 15.60 -8.48
CA THR A 361 11.92 15.33 -8.90
C THR A 361 11.07 14.92 -7.71
N SER A 362 9.77 14.71 -7.93
CA SER A 362 8.85 14.19 -6.93
C SER A 362 9.23 12.81 -6.36
N LYS A 363 10.12 12.05 -7.04
CA LYS A 363 10.47 10.67 -6.65
C LYS A 363 11.96 10.35 -6.68
N ASN A 364 12.73 11.06 -7.49
CA ASN A 364 14.13 10.75 -7.74
C ASN A 364 14.99 11.98 -7.52
N VAL A 365 16.23 11.75 -7.12
CA VAL A 365 17.29 12.74 -7.16
C VAL A 365 18.35 12.27 -8.14
N HIS A 366 18.76 13.20 -8.98
CA HIS A 366 19.76 13.00 -10.00
C HIS A 366 20.83 14.06 -9.81
N PHE A 367 22.08 13.69 -10.08
CA PHE A 367 23.18 14.63 -10.02
C PHE A 367 23.91 14.61 -11.35
N VAL A 368 24.15 15.82 -11.85
CA VAL A 368 24.78 16.08 -13.13
C VAL A 368 26.13 16.73 -12.86
N PRO A 369 27.25 16.05 -13.14
CA PRO A 369 28.59 16.53 -12.81
C PRO A 369 28.99 17.79 -13.57
N LYS A 370 30.08 18.44 -13.12
CA LYS A 370 30.74 19.51 -13.86
C LYS A 370 31.23 18.96 -15.20
N VAL A 371 31.02 19.71 -16.29
CA VAL A 371 31.28 19.22 -17.65
C VAL A 371 32.77 19.29 -17.97
N SER A 372 33.36 18.17 -18.39
CA SER A 372 34.49 18.13 -19.35
C SER A 372 33.89 17.66 -20.69
N GLU A 373 33.46 18.62 -21.53
CA GLU A 373 32.84 18.49 -22.86
C GLU A 373 31.75 17.40 -23.08
N ASN A 374 30.53 17.86 -23.38
CA ASN A 374 29.34 17.08 -23.85
C ASN A 374 28.69 16.02 -22.92
N SER A 375 29.05 15.94 -21.64
CA SER A 375 28.56 14.90 -20.70
C SER A 375 27.26 15.19 -19.92
N ILE A 376 26.56 16.30 -20.22
CA ILE A 376 25.38 16.82 -19.50
C ILE A 376 24.26 15.78 -19.25
N LYS A 377 24.15 14.76 -20.10
CA LYS A 377 22.90 14.03 -20.32
C LYS A 377 22.84 12.64 -19.63
N TYR A 378 23.88 12.26 -18.88
CA TYR A 378 23.95 10.97 -18.16
C TYR A 378 23.36 11.00 -16.75
N GLY A 379 23.34 12.17 -16.10
CA GLY A 379 22.95 12.30 -14.69
C GLY A 379 21.50 11.90 -14.38
N ILE A 380 20.59 11.98 -15.35
CA ILE A 380 19.15 11.72 -15.18
C ILE A 380 18.78 10.26 -15.49
N SER A 381 19.64 9.50 -16.17
CA SER A 381 19.37 8.09 -16.43
C SER A 381 19.46 7.27 -15.15
N THR A 382 18.47 6.40 -14.94
CA THR A 382 18.39 5.54 -13.75
C THR A 382 19.60 4.61 -13.63
N GLN A 383 20.10 4.12 -14.76
CA GLN A 383 21.25 3.21 -14.79
C GLN A 383 22.52 3.89 -14.24
N PHE A 384 22.69 5.19 -14.48
CA PHE A 384 23.83 5.96 -13.98
C PHE A 384 23.56 6.57 -12.60
N SER A 385 22.30 6.86 -12.29
CA SER A 385 21.88 7.35 -10.97
C SER A 385 22.25 6.37 -9.85
N ILE A 386 22.40 5.07 -10.13
CA ILE A 386 22.79 4.09 -9.11
C ILE A 386 24.19 4.35 -8.52
N LEU A 387 25.10 4.94 -9.29
CA LEU A 387 26.43 5.31 -8.80
C LEU A 387 26.35 6.43 -7.77
N TRP A 388 25.40 7.35 -7.94
CA TRP A 388 25.11 8.38 -6.94
C TRP A 388 24.60 7.77 -5.65
N TYR A 389 23.72 6.77 -5.73
CA TYR A 389 23.26 6.05 -4.55
C TYR A 389 24.44 5.39 -3.83
N VAL A 390 25.31 4.69 -4.56
CA VAL A 390 26.53 4.08 -4.00
C VAL A 390 27.41 5.11 -3.32
N LYS A 391 27.72 6.23 -3.99
CA LYS A 391 28.58 7.31 -3.44
C LYS A 391 28.02 7.89 -2.13
N ILE A 392 26.70 8.08 -2.06
CA ILE A 392 26.05 8.60 -0.85
C ILE A 392 26.11 7.57 0.28
N PHE A 393 25.81 6.30 0.03
CA PHE A 393 25.92 5.26 1.07
C PHE A 393 27.36 5.05 1.54
N GLU A 394 28.34 5.11 0.63
CA GLU A 394 29.77 5.06 0.97
C GLU A 394 30.16 6.23 1.88
N PHE A 395 29.72 7.45 1.61
CA PHE A 395 30.00 8.60 2.47
C PHE A 395 29.57 8.36 3.92
N TYR A 396 28.35 7.89 4.15
CA TYR A 396 27.90 7.60 5.51
C TYR A 396 28.64 6.43 6.15
N THR A 397 28.96 5.41 5.36
CA THR A 397 29.71 4.24 5.84
C THR A 397 31.14 4.62 6.25
N GLN A 398 31.83 5.44 5.45
CA GLN A 398 33.20 5.89 5.71
C GLN A 398 33.29 6.83 6.92
N ASN A 399 32.25 7.62 7.18
CA ASN A 399 32.16 8.51 8.33
C ASN A 399 31.55 7.84 9.58
N ASN A 400 31.30 6.52 9.56
CA ASN A 400 30.66 5.77 10.65
C ASN A 400 29.31 6.38 11.11
N LEU A 401 28.53 6.94 10.19
CA LEU A 401 27.24 7.57 10.46
C LEU A 401 26.08 6.60 10.22
N ASN A 402 25.17 6.51 11.18
CA ASN A 402 23.96 5.70 11.03
C ASN A 402 22.92 6.43 10.17
N ILE A 403 22.73 6.00 8.93
CA ILE A 403 21.77 6.61 7.99
C ILE A 403 20.33 6.71 8.55
N PHE A 404 19.91 5.77 9.40
CA PHE A 404 18.55 5.79 9.95
C PHE A 404 18.36 6.88 11.00
N GLU A 405 19.42 7.19 11.76
CA GLU A 405 19.42 8.30 12.70
C GLU A 405 19.46 9.63 11.96
N ILE A 406 20.26 9.73 10.89
CA ILE A 406 20.29 10.92 10.02
C ILE A 406 18.91 11.19 9.40
N ILE A 407 18.25 10.16 8.84
CA ILE A 407 16.89 10.30 8.31
C ILE A 407 15.93 10.82 9.39
N GLN A 408 15.99 10.26 10.59
CA GLN A 408 15.09 10.68 11.68
C GLN A 408 15.37 12.10 12.13
N LYS A 409 16.65 12.49 12.22
CA LYS A 409 17.07 13.85 12.53
C LYS A 409 16.52 14.83 11.48
N MET A 410 16.76 14.55 10.20
CA MET A 410 16.28 15.39 9.09
C MET A 410 14.75 15.50 9.06
N LYS A 411 14.00 14.43 9.39
CA LYS A 411 12.53 14.48 9.49
C LYS A 411 12.01 15.38 10.61
N ASN A 412 12.78 15.51 11.69
CA ASN A 412 12.42 16.35 12.83
C ASN A 412 12.83 17.82 12.60
N GLU A 413 13.97 18.06 11.95
CA GLU A 413 14.47 19.40 11.66
C GLU A 413 13.71 20.08 10.52
N LEU A 414 13.26 19.30 9.53
CA LEU A 414 12.50 19.79 8.39
C LEU A 414 11.00 19.63 8.62
N ASN A 415 10.19 20.48 7.99
CA ASN A 415 8.74 20.31 7.88
C ASN A 415 8.40 19.12 6.95
N PHE A 416 8.87 17.93 7.31
CA PHE A 416 8.74 16.72 6.52
C PHE A 416 7.27 16.34 6.37
N VAL A 417 6.95 15.70 5.24
CA VAL A 417 5.59 15.27 4.93
C VAL A 417 5.57 13.74 4.85
N PHE A 418 4.84 13.11 5.76
CA PHE A 418 4.49 11.69 5.65
C PHE A 418 3.54 11.50 4.48
N GLN A 419 4.01 10.77 3.47
CA GLN A 419 3.28 10.53 2.24
C GLN A 419 3.04 9.04 2.05
N TYR A 420 1.78 8.67 1.79
CA TYR A 420 1.41 7.32 1.41
C TYR A 420 0.59 7.31 0.13
N LYS A 421 0.80 6.23 -0.65
CA LYS A 421 0.14 6.03 -1.94
C LYS A 421 -0.72 4.77 -1.91
N TYR A 422 -2.03 4.95 -2.05
CA TYR A 422 -2.99 3.86 -2.20
C TYR A 422 -3.55 3.84 -3.63
N ARG A 423 -3.77 2.66 -4.20
CA ARG A 423 -4.39 2.49 -5.52
C ARG A 423 -5.52 1.47 -5.45
N MET A 424 -6.59 1.72 -6.20
CA MET A 424 -7.71 0.79 -6.35
C MET A 424 -8.43 0.98 -7.69
N LYS A 425 -9.11 -0.07 -8.16
CA LYS A 425 -10.08 0.07 -9.25
C LYS A 425 -11.37 0.72 -8.72
N ALA A 426 -11.88 1.70 -9.46
CA ALA A 426 -13.12 2.40 -9.14
C ALA A 426 -13.84 2.76 -10.44
N THR A 427 -15.11 2.38 -10.59
CA THR A 427 -15.94 2.87 -11.70
C THR A 427 -16.18 4.37 -11.57
N PRO A 428 -16.56 5.08 -12.64
CA PRO A 428 -16.97 6.48 -12.59
C PRO A 428 -17.95 6.79 -11.44
N SER A 429 -19.04 6.02 -11.37
CA SER A 429 -20.06 6.15 -10.32
C SER A 429 -19.51 5.92 -8.90
N THR A 430 -18.51 5.05 -8.75
CA THR A 430 -17.84 4.82 -7.47
C THR A 430 -16.94 6.00 -7.10
N PHE A 431 -16.24 6.57 -8.08
CA PHE A 431 -15.42 7.75 -7.88
C PHE A 431 -16.26 8.95 -7.44
N ASP A 432 -17.40 9.23 -8.11
CA ASP A 432 -18.34 10.29 -7.71
C ASP A 432 -18.77 10.11 -6.24
N LYS A 433 -19.15 8.89 -5.84
CA LYS A 433 -19.53 8.58 -4.45
C LYS A 433 -18.40 8.82 -3.46
N ILE A 434 -17.18 8.42 -3.82
CA ILE A 434 -16.00 8.63 -2.96
C ILE A 434 -15.73 10.12 -2.79
N VAL A 435 -15.79 10.90 -3.88
CA VAL A 435 -15.60 12.36 -3.83
C VAL A 435 -16.65 13.01 -2.94
N ASN A 436 -17.93 12.69 -3.17
CA ASN A 436 -19.02 13.27 -2.38
C ASN A 436 -18.96 12.87 -0.89
N LEU A 437 -18.50 11.65 -0.56
CA LEU A 437 -18.26 11.25 0.82
C LEU A 437 -17.14 12.08 1.47
N LEU A 438 -16.04 12.26 0.75
CA LEU A 438 -14.83 12.88 1.29
C LEU A 438 -14.93 14.41 1.40
N VAL A 439 -15.64 15.06 0.48
CA VAL A 439 -15.89 16.52 0.51
C VAL A 439 -16.90 16.89 1.60
N ASN A 440 -17.82 15.99 1.94
CA ASN A 440 -18.85 16.20 2.98
C ASN A 440 -18.50 15.49 4.29
N GLU A 441 -17.22 15.17 4.52
CA GLU A 441 -16.79 14.44 5.71
C GLU A 441 -16.92 15.31 6.97
N SER A 442 -17.60 14.77 7.99
CA SER A 442 -17.88 15.47 9.25
C SER A 442 -16.93 15.07 10.39
N ASP A 443 -16.17 13.99 10.21
CA ASP A 443 -15.14 13.56 11.16
C ASP A 443 -14.07 14.64 11.35
N ALA A 444 -13.87 15.09 12.59
CA ALA A 444 -12.96 16.20 12.92
C ALA A 444 -11.54 16.02 12.35
N GLN A 445 -11.05 14.78 12.25
CA GLN A 445 -9.71 14.47 11.73
C GLN A 445 -9.60 14.64 10.21
N PHE A 446 -10.72 14.51 9.48
CA PHE A 446 -10.77 14.55 8.01
C PHE A 446 -11.69 15.64 7.47
N ARG A 447 -12.19 16.52 8.34
CA ARG A 447 -13.09 17.60 7.97
C ARG A 447 -12.39 18.53 6.97
N PRO A 448 -12.90 18.65 5.74
CA PRO A 448 -12.30 19.52 4.74
C PRO A 448 -12.37 20.98 5.18
N GLN A 449 -11.25 21.71 5.08
CA GLN A 449 -11.22 23.18 5.14
C GLN A 449 -11.48 23.80 3.77
N GLY A 450 -11.17 23.06 2.71
CA GLY A 450 -11.40 23.45 1.33
C GLY A 450 -10.90 22.36 0.39
N TYR A 451 -11.33 22.41 -0.87
CA TYR A 451 -10.88 21.48 -1.89
C TYR A 451 -10.66 22.19 -3.22
N ASN A 452 -9.73 21.66 -4.02
CA ASN A 452 -9.47 22.12 -5.37
C ASN A 452 -9.61 20.93 -6.32
N ILE A 453 -10.50 21.09 -7.30
CA ILE A 453 -10.66 20.15 -8.41
C ILE A 453 -9.90 20.74 -9.60
N SER A 454 -8.88 20.01 -10.02
CA SER A 454 -8.20 20.27 -11.28
C SER A 454 -8.40 19.06 -12.18
N ASN A 455 -8.76 19.30 -13.44
CA ASN A 455 -8.34 18.39 -14.48
C ASN A 455 -6.84 18.63 -14.60
N SER A 456 -6.01 17.65 -14.26
CA SER A 456 -4.56 17.84 -14.31
C SER A 456 -4.16 18.31 -15.72
N ASP A 457 -3.31 19.34 -15.81
CA ASP A 457 -2.89 19.96 -17.08
C ASP A 457 -2.25 18.96 -18.09
N SER A 458 -1.90 17.75 -17.65
CA SER A 458 -1.66 16.59 -18.53
C SER A 458 -2.96 15.87 -18.90
N GLY A 459 -3.80 16.52 -19.71
CA GLY A 459 -4.80 15.88 -20.56
C GLY A 459 -6.10 15.44 -19.89
N LYS A 460 -7.16 15.41 -20.70
CA LYS A 460 -8.54 14.97 -20.43
C LYS A 460 -8.68 13.56 -19.79
N HIS A 461 -7.60 12.91 -19.38
CA HIS A 461 -7.52 11.50 -18.99
C HIS A 461 -7.47 11.28 -17.47
N SER A 462 -7.25 12.33 -16.68
CA SER A 462 -7.29 12.21 -15.22
C SER A 462 -8.00 13.36 -14.52
N ILE A 463 -8.67 13.03 -13.41
CA ILE A 463 -9.34 13.99 -12.53
C ILE A 463 -8.55 14.04 -11.23
N LYS A 464 -8.12 15.23 -10.80
CA LYS A 464 -7.33 15.44 -9.58
C LYS A 464 -8.11 16.30 -8.59
N LEU A 465 -8.50 15.70 -7.47
CA LEU A 465 -9.10 16.40 -6.33
C LEU A 465 -8.06 16.50 -5.22
N LYS A 466 -7.67 17.72 -4.84
CA LYS A 466 -6.89 17.99 -3.63
C LYS A 466 -7.84 18.48 -2.54
N VAL A 467 -7.87 17.81 -1.39
CA VAL A 467 -8.66 18.21 -0.22
C VAL A 467 -7.71 18.64 0.88
N ASN A 468 -7.85 19.87 1.33
CA ASN A 468 -7.08 20.45 2.42
C ASN A 468 -7.80 20.18 3.75
N LEU A 469 -7.04 19.71 4.74
CA LEU A 469 -7.47 19.43 6.10
C LEU A 469 -6.98 20.52 7.05
N GLN A 470 -7.27 20.36 8.34
CA GLN A 470 -6.70 21.22 9.39
C GLN A 470 -5.16 21.09 9.45
N ASN A 471 -4.51 22.10 10.01
CA ASN A 471 -3.05 22.14 10.23
C ASN A 471 -2.20 21.99 8.95
N ASN A 472 -2.72 22.39 7.79
CA ASN A 472 -2.07 22.29 6.47
C ASN A 472 -1.82 20.86 5.96
N ASP A 473 -2.41 19.84 6.60
CA ASP A 473 -2.44 18.49 6.05
C ASP A 473 -3.35 18.43 4.82
N PHE A 474 -3.10 17.50 3.89
CA PHE A 474 -3.98 17.35 2.73
C PHE A 474 -3.90 15.94 2.14
N TYR A 475 -4.95 15.56 1.42
CA TYR A 475 -4.91 14.38 0.57
C TYR A 475 -5.30 14.71 -0.86
N THR A 476 -4.79 13.94 -1.80
CA THR A 476 -5.05 14.10 -3.24
C THR A 476 -5.58 12.80 -3.81
N LEU A 477 -6.76 12.85 -4.40
CA LEU A 477 -7.32 11.79 -5.22
C LEU A 477 -7.00 12.05 -6.68
N ILE A 478 -6.44 11.07 -7.37
CA ILE A 478 -6.19 11.10 -8.81
C ILE A 478 -6.94 9.94 -9.43
N TYR A 479 -7.97 10.24 -10.22
CA TYR A 479 -8.73 9.25 -10.98
C TYR A 479 -8.22 9.19 -12.41
N PHE A 480 -7.63 8.07 -12.80
CA PHE A 480 -7.18 7.85 -14.17
C PHE A 480 -8.30 7.19 -14.97
N LYS A 481 -8.99 7.99 -15.80
CA LYS A 481 -10.19 7.59 -16.56
C LYS A 481 -9.97 6.34 -17.43
N PRO A 482 -8.87 6.22 -18.21
CA PRO A 482 -8.67 5.06 -19.09
C PRO A 482 -8.63 3.74 -18.32
N LYS A 483 -8.01 3.70 -17.13
CA LYS A 483 -7.90 2.47 -16.33
C LYS A 483 -9.00 2.29 -15.31
N GLN A 484 -9.91 3.26 -15.16
CA GLN A 484 -10.85 3.33 -14.04
C GLN A 484 -10.13 3.06 -12.70
N GLU A 485 -9.02 3.76 -12.49
CA GLU A 485 -8.12 3.55 -11.36
C GLU A 485 -8.06 4.82 -10.52
N LEU A 486 -8.44 4.71 -9.25
CA LEU A 486 -8.30 5.75 -8.25
C LEU A 486 -6.97 5.57 -7.53
N THR A 487 -6.19 6.65 -7.46
CA THR A 487 -4.99 6.74 -6.63
C THR A 487 -5.21 7.79 -5.54
N LEU A 488 -5.03 7.43 -4.28
CA LEU A 488 -5.00 8.34 -3.14
C LEU A 488 -3.55 8.61 -2.75
N TYR A 489 -3.20 9.87 -2.58
CA TYR A 489 -1.99 10.34 -1.90
C TYR A 489 -2.36 11.07 -0.62
N THR A 490 -1.88 10.63 0.53
CA THR A 490 -1.98 11.36 1.80
C THR A 490 -0.73 12.19 2.02
N ASN A 491 -0.86 13.34 2.70
CA ASN A 491 0.25 14.23 3.04
C ASN A 491 -0.02 14.77 4.45
N PHE A 492 0.64 14.17 5.44
CA PHE A 492 0.56 14.58 6.85
C PHE A 492 1.89 15.16 7.31
N LEU A 493 1.88 16.37 7.88
CA LEU A 493 3.09 17.06 8.30
C LEU A 493 3.69 16.44 9.58
N SER A 494 5.01 16.27 9.60
CA SER A 494 5.75 15.69 10.74
C SER A 494 5.69 16.55 12.00
N LYS A 495 5.52 17.87 11.85
CA LYS A 495 5.31 18.80 12.95
C LYS A 495 4.01 18.51 13.72
N ASN A 496 3.01 17.95 13.05
CA ASN A 496 1.68 17.72 13.61
C ASN A 496 1.47 16.27 14.09
N HIS A 497 2.18 15.31 13.48
CA HIS A 497 1.93 13.89 13.69
C HIS A 497 3.23 13.11 13.81
N THR A 498 3.24 12.05 14.61
CA THR A 498 4.26 11.00 14.53
C THR A 498 4.01 10.09 13.32
N GLU A 499 5.03 9.36 12.84
CA GLU A 499 4.85 8.41 11.72
C GLU A 499 3.75 7.37 12.01
N LYS A 500 3.60 6.94 13.27
CA LYS A 500 2.57 5.98 13.67
C LYS A 500 1.15 6.56 13.57
N GLU A 501 0.99 7.82 13.96
CA GLU A 501 -0.30 8.52 13.86
C GLU A 501 -0.66 8.79 12.41
N ALA A 502 0.29 9.23 11.59
CA ALA A 502 0.09 9.38 10.15
C ALA A 502 -0.38 8.06 9.52
N VAL A 503 0.30 6.94 9.81
CA VAL A 503 -0.10 5.60 9.31
C VAL A 503 -1.50 5.20 9.81
N PHE A 504 -1.88 5.57 11.03
CA PHE A 504 -3.22 5.30 11.54
C PHE A 504 -4.28 6.09 10.76
N LEU A 505 -4.08 7.40 10.56
CA LEU A 505 -4.97 8.27 9.78
C LEU A 505 -5.07 7.80 8.32
N GLU A 506 -3.95 7.39 7.71
CA GLU A 506 -3.92 6.81 6.37
C GLU A 506 -4.83 5.58 6.26
N ASN A 507 -4.73 4.65 7.20
CA ASN A 507 -5.55 3.45 7.20
C ASN A 507 -7.04 3.75 7.41
N LEU A 508 -7.37 4.72 8.28
CA LEU A 508 -8.75 5.18 8.44
C LEU A 508 -9.32 5.72 7.14
N LEU A 509 -8.59 6.61 6.45
CA LEU A 509 -9.03 7.19 5.18
C LEU A 509 -9.21 6.11 4.10
N ILE A 510 -8.27 5.17 4.00
CA ILE A 510 -8.35 4.03 3.09
C ILE A 510 -9.58 3.17 3.37
N ASP A 511 -9.87 2.91 4.64
CA ASP A 511 -11.03 2.11 5.03
C ASP A 511 -12.34 2.81 4.69
N LYS A 512 -12.44 4.15 4.85
CA LYS A 512 -13.58 4.94 4.39
C LYS A 512 -13.80 4.80 2.88
N ILE A 513 -12.74 4.95 2.09
CA ILE A 513 -12.79 4.78 0.62
C ILE A 513 -13.20 3.36 0.23
N LYS A 514 -12.65 2.34 0.90
CA LYS A 514 -13.02 0.93 0.65
C LYS A 514 -14.48 0.64 1.00
N LEU A 515 -15.01 1.26 2.05
CA LEU A 515 -16.42 1.12 2.43
C LEU A 515 -17.34 1.74 1.36
N ALA A 516 -17.02 2.94 0.87
CA ALA A 516 -17.75 3.57 -0.23
C ALA A 516 -17.80 2.68 -1.49
N ASN A 517 -16.70 1.98 -1.80
CA ASN A 517 -16.64 1.04 -2.92
C ASN A 517 -17.40 -0.29 -2.67
N LYS A 518 -17.46 -0.76 -1.42
CA LYS A 518 -18.13 -2.03 -1.06
C LYS A 518 -19.66 -1.97 -1.15
N ASN A 519 -20.27 -0.79 -1.21
CA ASN A 519 -21.72 -0.64 -1.31
C ASN A 519 -22.32 -1.11 -2.65
N LEU A 520 -21.52 -1.64 -3.58
CA LEU A 520 -22.00 -2.35 -4.80
C LEU A 520 -21.71 -3.87 -4.79
N VAL A 521 -20.80 -4.36 -3.94
CA VAL A 521 -20.45 -5.79 -3.81
C VAL A 521 -21.00 -6.32 -2.49
N SER A 522 -22.29 -6.08 -2.25
CA SER A 522 -23.05 -6.73 -1.19
C SER A 522 -23.17 -8.21 -1.50
N SER A 523 -22.31 -9.01 -0.87
CA SER A 523 -22.22 -10.47 -0.95
C SER A 523 -23.60 -11.15 -0.94
N LYS A 524 -24.04 -11.64 -2.11
CA LYS A 524 -25.16 -12.59 -2.22
C LYS A 524 -24.77 -14.01 -1.77
N ASN A 525 -23.49 -14.36 -1.78
CA ASN A 525 -23.05 -15.76 -1.75
C ASN A 525 -22.92 -16.47 -0.38
N ASN A 526 -23.55 -16.02 0.70
CA ASN A 526 -23.44 -16.79 1.97
C ASN A 526 -24.59 -16.64 2.98
N LYS A 527 -25.77 -16.17 2.59
CA LYS A 527 -26.90 -15.99 3.54
C LYS A 527 -27.39 -17.35 4.09
N THR A 528 -27.59 -18.33 3.21
CA THR A 528 -28.04 -19.69 3.54
C THR A 528 -26.99 -20.52 4.30
N LYS A 529 -25.72 -20.48 3.87
CA LYS A 529 -24.63 -21.20 4.55
C LYS A 529 -24.39 -20.68 5.98
N ASN A 530 -24.57 -19.38 6.20
CA ASN A 530 -24.45 -18.78 7.52
C ASN A 530 -25.67 -19.06 8.41
N PHE A 531 -26.88 -19.10 7.83
CA PHE A 531 -28.09 -19.51 8.56
C PHE A 531 -27.99 -20.98 9.02
N LEU A 532 -27.50 -21.88 8.15
CA LEU A 532 -27.29 -23.29 8.49
C LEU A 532 -26.26 -23.46 9.63
N LYS A 533 -25.15 -22.71 9.59
CA LYS A 533 -24.13 -22.74 10.67
C LYS A 533 -24.69 -22.24 12.01
N PHE A 534 -25.54 -21.22 11.99
CA PHE A 534 -26.18 -20.70 13.19
C PHE A 534 -27.25 -21.67 13.73
N GLY A 535 -28.02 -22.30 12.84
CA GLY A 535 -28.95 -23.37 13.18
C GLY A 535 -28.25 -24.50 13.90
N ILE A 536 -27.17 -25.05 13.31
CA ILE A 536 -26.35 -26.11 13.94
C ILE A 536 -25.86 -25.68 15.33
N PHE A 537 -25.35 -24.45 15.49
CA PHE A 537 -24.88 -23.95 16.77
C PHE A 537 -25.98 -23.90 17.85
N ILE A 538 -27.17 -23.38 17.52
CA ILE A 538 -28.31 -23.36 18.45
C ILE A 538 -28.77 -24.79 18.76
N THR A 539 -28.88 -25.66 17.77
CA THR A 539 -29.27 -27.06 17.97
C THR A 539 -28.28 -27.78 18.89
N THR A 540 -26.98 -27.55 18.72
CA THR A 540 -25.95 -28.13 19.62
C THR A 540 -26.14 -27.65 21.06
N ILE A 541 -26.45 -26.37 21.29
CA ILE A 541 -26.72 -25.86 22.65
C ILE A 541 -27.98 -26.51 23.25
N VAL A 542 -29.07 -26.61 22.47
CA VAL A 542 -30.32 -27.25 22.92
C VAL A 542 -30.09 -28.72 23.24
N VAL A 543 -29.33 -29.45 22.41
CA VAL A 543 -28.97 -30.85 22.64
C VAL A 543 -28.08 -31.02 23.87
N ILE A 544 -27.11 -30.14 24.09
CA ILE A 544 -26.28 -30.15 25.31
C ILE A 544 -27.15 -29.92 26.55
N LEU A 545 -28.07 -28.96 26.51
CA LEU A 545 -29.02 -28.71 27.61
C LEU A 545 -29.92 -29.93 27.85
N ILE A 546 -30.50 -30.52 26.80
CA ILE A 546 -31.33 -31.74 26.92
C ILE A 546 -30.52 -32.89 27.51
N ILE A 547 -29.28 -33.12 27.06
CA ILE A 547 -28.40 -34.18 27.58
C ILE A 547 -28.01 -33.92 29.03
N LEU A 548 -27.73 -32.66 29.40
CA LEU A 548 -27.43 -32.29 30.78
C LEU A 548 -28.63 -32.49 31.70
N PHE A 549 -29.81 -32.01 31.29
CA PHE A 549 -31.05 -32.23 32.05
C PHE A 549 -31.43 -33.71 32.11
N TYR A 550 -31.24 -34.46 31.03
CA TYR A 550 -31.49 -35.90 31.00
C TYR A 550 -30.54 -36.67 31.93
N ASN A 551 -29.23 -36.46 31.82
CA ASN A 551 -28.22 -37.17 32.62
C ASN A 551 -28.26 -36.83 34.11
N PHE A 552 -28.59 -35.58 34.49
CA PHE A 552 -28.65 -35.19 35.91
C PHE A 552 -29.89 -35.74 36.63
N TYR A 553 -30.96 -36.02 35.88
CA TYR A 553 -32.27 -36.33 36.47
C TYR A 553 -32.76 -37.75 36.19
N ASN A 554 -32.14 -38.51 35.27
CA ASN A 554 -32.51 -39.91 35.01
C ASN A 554 -32.36 -40.85 36.24
N SER A 555 -31.69 -40.41 37.31
CA SER A 555 -31.66 -41.16 38.58
C SER A 555 -33.01 -41.21 39.31
N SER A 556 -34.04 -40.50 38.83
CA SER A 556 -35.33 -40.38 39.53
C SER A 556 -36.59 -40.74 38.72
N PHE A 557 -36.49 -41.32 37.51
CA PHE A 557 -37.65 -41.54 36.63
C PHE A 557 -37.74 -42.98 36.12
N ALA A 558 -38.78 -43.70 36.55
CA ALA A 558 -39.16 -45.00 36.00
C ALA A 558 -39.87 -44.89 34.63
N ASP A 559 -40.47 -43.74 34.31
CA ASP A 559 -41.17 -43.49 33.04
C ASP A 559 -40.60 -42.21 32.40
N GLY A 560 -39.76 -42.36 31.36
CA GLY A 560 -38.95 -41.30 30.74
C GLY A 560 -39.68 -40.16 30.00
N SER A 561 -40.69 -39.53 30.59
CA SER A 561 -41.40 -38.38 30.01
C SER A 561 -40.74 -37.03 30.36
N PRO A 562 -40.30 -36.23 29.37
CA PRO A 562 -39.65 -34.92 29.59
C PRO A 562 -40.57 -33.86 30.22
N THR A 563 -41.90 -33.98 30.07
CA THR A 563 -42.86 -32.98 30.58
C THR A 563 -43.01 -33.04 32.10
N LYS A 564 -42.75 -34.19 32.73
CA LYS A 564 -42.77 -34.34 34.20
C LYS A 564 -41.64 -33.55 34.89
N ILE A 565 -40.59 -33.16 34.17
CA ILE A 565 -39.49 -32.33 34.69
C ILE A 565 -40.01 -30.95 35.10
N PHE A 566 -40.86 -30.33 34.28
CA PHE A 566 -41.45 -29.02 34.59
C PHE A 566 -42.46 -29.10 35.73
N VAL A 567 -43.19 -30.22 35.84
CA VAL A 567 -44.11 -30.46 36.96
C VAL A 567 -43.35 -30.60 38.28
N LYS A 568 -42.27 -31.40 38.32
CA LYS A 568 -41.45 -31.52 39.54
C LYS A 568 -40.68 -30.24 39.87
N PHE A 569 -40.24 -29.47 38.87
CA PHE A 569 -39.66 -28.14 39.10
C PHE A 569 -40.67 -27.21 39.78
N TYR A 570 -41.92 -27.22 39.29
CA TYR A 570 -43.00 -26.46 39.91
C TYR A 570 -43.27 -26.94 41.34
N GLN A 571 -43.40 -28.25 41.56
CA GLN A 571 -43.63 -28.83 42.89
C GLN A 571 -42.50 -28.46 43.87
N PHE A 572 -41.26 -28.69 43.47
CA PHE A 572 -40.09 -28.47 44.33
C PHE A 572 -39.88 -26.99 44.69
N PHE A 573 -39.98 -26.07 43.72
CA PHE A 573 -39.66 -24.67 43.95
C PHE A 573 -40.87 -23.80 44.34
N PHE A 574 -42.10 -24.20 44.01
CA PHE A 574 -43.28 -23.37 44.20
C PHE A 574 -44.31 -23.90 45.22
N GLU A 575 -44.29 -25.18 45.61
CA GLU A 575 -45.19 -25.68 46.68
C GLU A 575 -44.73 -25.22 48.07
N SER A 576 -43.45 -25.45 48.40
CA SER A 576 -42.91 -25.05 49.70
C SER A 576 -42.62 -23.54 49.77
N ARG A 577 -43.06 -22.87 50.84
CA ARG A 577 -42.73 -21.45 51.10
C ARG A 577 -41.23 -21.23 51.28
N VAL A 578 -40.52 -22.21 51.86
CA VAL A 578 -39.06 -22.15 52.07
C VAL A 578 -38.34 -22.22 50.72
N ASN A 579 -38.71 -23.15 49.86
CA ASN A 579 -38.07 -23.29 48.54
C ASN A 579 -38.36 -22.10 47.62
N ARG A 580 -39.54 -21.47 47.73
CA ARG A 580 -39.84 -20.20 47.07
C ARG A 580 -38.91 -19.08 47.52
N LEU A 581 -38.67 -18.97 48.83
CA LEU A 581 -37.75 -17.97 49.37
C LEU A 581 -36.30 -18.25 48.95
N VAL A 582 -35.88 -19.51 48.89
CA VAL A 582 -34.57 -19.92 48.37
C VAL A 582 -34.43 -19.56 46.89
N LEU A 583 -35.47 -19.79 46.07
CA LEU A 583 -35.48 -19.40 44.66
C LEU A 583 -35.39 -17.88 44.48
N ILE A 584 -36.18 -17.11 45.26
CA ILE A 584 -36.13 -15.64 45.25
C ILE A 584 -34.74 -15.16 45.68
N GLY A 585 -34.16 -15.77 46.71
CA GLY A 585 -32.79 -15.51 47.16
C GLY A 585 -31.75 -15.80 46.09
N ALA A 586 -31.89 -16.91 45.35
CA ALA A 586 -31.00 -17.27 44.25
C ALA A 586 -31.10 -16.27 43.08
N ILE A 587 -32.32 -15.84 42.72
CA ILE A 587 -32.53 -14.80 41.69
C ILE A 587 -31.93 -13.46 42.14
N ALA A 588 -32.16 -13.06 43.38
CA ALA A 588 -31.59 -11.84 43.94
C ALA A 588 -30.06 -11.88 43.97
N HIS A 589 -29.48 -13.01 44.39
CA HIS A 589 -28.04 -13.24 44.37
C HIS A 589 -27.47 -13.18 42.95
N PHE A 590 -28.14 -13.79 41.97
CA PHE A 590 -27.75 -13.72 40.55
C PHE A 590 -27.76 -12.29 40.01
N LEU A 591 -28.80 -11.50 40.33
CA LEU A 591 -28.86 -10.09 39.93
C LEU A 591 -27.77 -9.25 40.60
N PHE A 592 -27.51 -9.48 41.89
CA PHE A 592 -26.43 -8.83 42.63
C PHE A 592 -25.06 -9.15 42.03
N TRP A 593 -24.80 -10.42 41.67
CA TRP A 593 -23.57 -10.86 41.02
C TRP A 593 -23.32 -10.20 39.66
N ASN A 594 -24.38 -10.05 38.86
CA ASN A 594 -24.28 -9.34 37.58
C ASN A 594 -24.02 -7.84 37.78
N LEU A 595 -24.60 -7.23 38.81
CA LEU A 595 -24.37 -5.82 39.15
C LEU A 595 -22.92 -5.58 39.56
N THR A 596 -22.36 -6.40 40.44
CA THR A 596 -20.96 -6.29 40.88
C THR A 596 -19.99 -6.51 39.72
N SER A 597 -20.23 -7.52 38.88
CA SER A 597 -19.45 -7.79 37.65
C SER A 597 -19.47 -6.62 36.67
N THR A 598 -20.62 -5.96 36.53
CA THR A 598 -20.78 -4.77 35.68
C THR A 598 -19.94 -3.60 36.19
N LEU A 599 -19.94 -3.38 37.51
CA LEU A 599 -19.14 -2.33 38.15
C LEU A 599 -17.64 -2.58 37.99
N GLN A 600 -17.20 -3.84 38.08
CA GLN A 600 -15.81 -4.24 37.82
C GLN A 600 -15.41 -3.94 36.37
N LEU A 601 -16.20 -4.37 35.38
CA LEU A 601 -15.96 -4.07 33.96
C LEU A 601 -15.87 -2.55 33.71
N ARG A 602 -16.77 -1.77 34.33
CA ARG A 602 -16.76 -0.31 34.20
C ARG A 602 -15.47 0.30 34.73
N ARG A 603 -14.95 -0.18 35.86
CA ARG A 603 -13.66 0.27 36.41
C ARG A 603 -12.50 -0.07 35.47
N ILE A 604 -12.47 -1.28 34.91
CA ILE A 604 -11.40 -1.71 33.98
C ILE A 604 -11.40 -0.84 32.72
N PHE A 605 -12.56 -0.64 32.09
CA PHE A 605 -12.65 0.22 30.90
C PHE A 605 -12.30 1.68 31.20
N LYS A 606 -12.67 2.19 32.39
CA LYS A 606 -12.26 3.53 32.85
C LYS A 606 -10.74 3.66 32.96
N HIS A 607 -10.04 2.66 33.50
CA HIS A 607 -8.57 2.64 33.58
C HIS A 607 -7.92 2.57 32.19
N GLN A 608 -8.60 1.95 31.23
CA GLN A 608 -8.16 1.89 29.83
C GLN A 608 -8.55 3.14 29.01
N LYS A 609 -9.06 4.20 29.65
CA LYS A 609 -9.53 5.45 29.01
C LYS A 609 -10.61 5.23 27.94
N VAL A 610 -11.52 4.28 28.17
CA VAL A 610 -12.67 4.00 27.29
C VAL A 610 -13.96 4.45 27.96
N GLU A 611 -14.70 5.35 27.32
CA GLU A 611 -16.04 5.73 27.76
C GLU A 611 -17.00 4.55 27.57
N THR A 612 -17.73 4.19 28.63
CA THR A 612 -18.63 3.03 28.63
C THR A 612 -20.03 3.38 29.12
N ARG A 613 -21.04 2.80 28.47
CA ARG A 613 -22.44 2.87 28.90
C ARG A 613 -22.74 1.69 29.84
N PHE A 614 -23.26 1.98 31.03
CA PHE A 614 -23.56 0.98 32.05
C PHE A 614 -24.48 -0.15 31.55
N ARG A 615 -25.56 0.20 30.84
CA ARG A 615 -26.49 -0.77 30.22
C ARG A 615 -25.79 -1.77 29.30
N HIS A 616 -24.77 -1.35 28.54
CA HIS A 616 -24.02 -2.26 27.67
C HIS A 616 -23.20 -3.25 28.49
N LEU A 617 -22.56 -2.78 29.56
CA LEU A 617 -21.75 -3.64 30.43
C LEU A 617 -22.64 -4.62 31.21
N PHE A 618 -23.82 -4.18 31.67
CA PHE A 618 -24.77 -5.03 32.39
C PHE A 618 -25.30 -6.18 31.55
N VAL A 619 -25.72 -5.89 30.31
CA VAL A 619 -26.17 -6.94 29.38
C VAL A 619 -25.03 -7.89 29.03
N ALA A 620 -23.80 -7.37 28.90
CA ALA A 620 -22.62 -8.19 28.64
C ALA A 620 -22.34 -9.15 29.81
N SER A 621 -22.37 -8.66 31.05
CA SER A 621 -22.25 -9.49 32.27
C SER A 621 -23.37 -10.52 32.37
N PHE A 622 -24.62 -10.13 32.12
CA PHE A 622 -25.76 -11.06 32.15
C PHE A 622 -25.59 -12.22 31.17
N ILE A 623 -25.22 -11.93 29.91
CA ILE A 623 -24.95 -12.95 28.89
C ILE A 623 -23.77 -13.84 29.32
N ALA A 624 -22.72 -13.25 29.91
CA ALA A 624 -21.56 -14.01 30.39
C ALA A 624 -21.96 -15.04 31.45
N THR A 625 -22.64 -14.57 32.49
CA THR A 625 -23.08 -15.36 33.63
C THR A 625 -24.05 -16.45 33.17
N PHE A 626 -25.03 -16.09 32.32
CA PHE A 626 -25.97 -17.06 31.75
C PHE A 626 -25.26 -18.18 30.98
N MET A 627 -24.27 -17.84 30.16
CA MET A 627 -23.49 -18.83 29.40
C MET A 627 -22.63 -19.71 30.31
N GLN A 628 -21.97 -19.14 31.33
CA GLN A 628 -21.18 -19.90 32.30
C GLN A 628 -22.00 -20.93 33.08
N PHE A 629 -23.27 -20.63 33.39
CA PHE A 629 -24.16 -21.58 34.08
C PHE A 629 -24.89 -22.54 33.13
N SER A 630 -24.93 -22.24 31.82
CA SER A 630 -25.55 -23.09 30.82
C SER A 630 -24.58 -24.10 30.20
N THR A 631 -23.27 -23.95 30.43
CA THR A 631 -22.23 -24.85 29.91
C THR A 631 -21.62 -25.70 31.02
N PRO A 632 -21.37 -27.00 30.79
CA PRO A 632 -20.86 -27.91 31.82
C PRO A 632 -19.40 -27.63 32.20
N PHE A 633 -18.68 -26.94 31.33
CA PHE A 633 -17.42 -26.29 31.66
C PHE A 633 -17.77 -24.83 31.94
N SER A 634 -17.45 -24.26 33.10
CA SER A 634 -17.68 -22.85 33.45
C SER A 634 -16.82 -21.88 32.61
N PHE A 635 -16.75 -22.11 31.30
CA PHE A 635 -15.91 -21.46 30.31
C PHE A 635 -16.77 -21.09 29.10
N GLY A 636 -16.78 -19.80 28.72
CA GLY A 636 -17.56 -19.31 27.57
C GLY A 636 -18.37 -18.04 27.84
N GLY A 637 -18.54 -17.66 29.11
CA GLY A 637 -19.12 -16.36 29.47
C GLY A 637 -18.26 -15.19 29.00
N GLU A 638 -16.95 -15.33 29.11
CA GLU A 638 -15.96 -14.32 28.71
C GLU A 638 -16.01 -14.05 27.21
N ILE A 639 -16.18 -15.11 26.44
CA ILE A 639 -16.30 -15.09 24.98
C ILE A 639 -17.60 -14.40 24.56
N SER A 640 -18.68 -14.64 25.30
CA SER A 640 -20.02 -14.18 24.97
C SER A 640 -20.20 -12.68 25.26
N TYR A 641 -19.62 -12.17 26.35
CA TYR A 641 -19.61 -10.72 26.60
C TYR A 641 -18.66 -9.97 25.64
N TYR A 642 -17.53 -10.59 25.27
CA TYR A 642 -16.63 -10.03 24.24
C TYR A 642 -17.35 -9.84 22.91
N TRP A 643 -18.09 -10.86 22.46
CA TRP A 643 -18.91 -10.77 21.25
C TRP A 643 -19.93 -9.63 21.33
N TYR A 644 -20.64 -9.52 22.45
CA TYR A 644 -21.65 -8.47 22.66
C TYR A 644 -21.04 -7.06 22.64
N LEU A 645 -19.94 -6.84 23.39
CA LEU A 645 -19.27 -5.52 23.45
C LEU A 645 -18.64 -5.14 22.11
N GLN A 646 -18.13 -6.11 21.34
CA GLN A 646 -17.65 -5.87 19.98
C GLN A 646 -18.79 -5.36 19.07
N LYS A 647 -20.01 -5.92 19.19
CA LYS A 647 -21.19 -5.43 18.44
C LYS A 647 -21.60 -4.01 18.83
N LYS A 648 -21.30 -3.57 20.05
CA LYS A 648 -21.51 -2.20 20.53
C LYS A 648 -20.37 -1.23 20.18
N LYS A 649 -19.43 -1.65 19.32
CA LYS A 649 -18.31 -0.85 18.77
C LYS A 649 -17.24 -0.42 19.79
N TYR A 650 -17.09 -1.15 20.91
CA TYR A 650 -15.96 -0.89 21.81
C TYR A 650 -14.62 -1.29 21.16
N PRO A 651 -13.49 -0.62 21.46
CA PRO A 651 -12.19 -0.90 20.81
C PRO A 651 -11.70 -2.32 21.09
N LEU A 652 -11.41 -3.08 20.03
CA LEU A 652 -11.02 -4.50 20.11
C LEU A 652 -9.86 -4.77 21.07
N LYS A 653 -8.81 -3.95 21.02
CA LYS A 653 -7.63 -4.07 21.90
C LYS A 653 -8.01 -4.02 23.38
N ASN A 654 -8.97 -3.16 23.72
CA ASN A 654 -9.42 -2.88 25.09
C ASN A 654 -10.38 -3.97 25.58
N ILE A 655 -11.29 -4.46 24.72
CA ILE A 655 -12.14 -5.61 25.05
C ILE A 655 -11.29 -6.87 25.24
N SER A 656 -10.30 -7.13 24.37
CA SER A 656 -9.41 -8.29 24.50
C SER A 656 -8.54 -8.23 25.75
N ALA A 657 -7.97 -7.07 26.08
CA ALA A 657 -7.22 -6.89 27.34
C ALA A 657 -8.10 -7.14 28.57
N THR A 658 -9.35 -6.66 28.53
CA THR A 658 -10.36 -6.91 29.57
C THR A 658 -10.74 -8.39 29.67
N LEU A 659 -10.84 -9.11 28.55
CA LEU A 659 -11.06 -10.56 28.50
C LEU A 659 -9.94 -11.33 29.16
N THR A 660 -8.70 -11.06 28.77
CA THR A 660 -7.53 -11.74 29.35
C THR A 660 -7.41 -11.45 30.85
N TYR A 661 -7.67 -10.21 31.27
CA TYR A 661 -7.63 -9.83 32.68
C TYR A 661 -8.74 -10.50 33.51
N ASN A 662 -9.99 -10.50 33.03
CA ASN A 662 -11.09 -11.16 33.73
C ASN A 662 -10.93 -12.68 33.78
N ALA A 663 -10.47 -13.31 32.69
CA ALA A 663 -10.17 -14.74 32.67
C ALA A 663 -9.07 -15.09 33.69
N LEU A 664 -8.05 -14.24 33.84
CA LEU A 664 -6.99 -14.43 34.82
C LEU A 664 -7.50 -14.28 36.26
N ILE A 665 -8.33 -13.26 36.56
CA ILE A 665 -8.95 -13.09 37.87
C ILE A 665 -9.86 -14.28 38.22
N HIS A 666 -10.72 -14.69 37.27
CA HIS A 666 -11.65 -15.79 37.49
C HIS A 666 -10.91 -17.10 37.80
N GLN A 667 -9.80 -17.37 37.11
CA GLN A 667 -9.00 -18.55 37.35
C GLN A 667 -8.21 -18.48 38.68
N VAL A 668 -7.71 -17.31 39.06
CA VAL A 668 -7.13 -17.09 40.39
C VAL A 668 -8.17 -17.30 41.50
N PHE A 669 -9.39 -16.79 41.31
CA PHE A 669 -10.49 -16.99 42.25
C PHE A 669 -10.86 -18.47 42.37
N ASN A 670 -10.99 -19.18 41.24
CA ASN A 670 -11.23 -20.63 41.24
C ASN A 670 -10.11 -21.39 41.96
N LEU A 671 -8.84 -21.00 41.77
CA LEU A 671 -7.72 -21.60 42.51
C LEU A 671 -7.86 -21.39 44.02
N PHE A 672 -8.18 -20.18 44.47
CA PHE A 672 -8.42 -19.89 45.89
C PHE A 672 -9.60 -20.68 46.45
N VAL A 673 -10.72 -20.72 45.72
CA VAL A 673 -11.91 -21.50 46.09
C VAL A 673 -11.56 -22.98 46.17
N SER A 674 -10.82 -23.53 45.20
CA SER A 674 -10.36 -24.91 45.22
C SER A 674 -9.41 -25.19 46.39
N LEU A 675 -8.46 -24.31 46.69
CA LEU A 675 -7.53 -24.46 47.81
C LEU A 675 -8.24 -24.47 49.18
N ILE A 676 -9.38 -23.79 49.30
CA ILE A 676 -10.17 -23.74 50.53
C ILE A 676 -11.21 -24.87 50.57
N LEU A 677 -11.97 -25.07 49.49
CA LEU A 677 -13.09 -26.02 49.45
C LEU A 677 -12.66 -27.46 49.25
N ILE A 678 -11.54 -27.75 48.59
CA ILE A 678 -11.06 -29.14 48.43
C ILE A 678 -10.71 -29.74 49.80
N PRO A 679 -9.90 -29.09 50.67
CA PRO A 679 -9.64 -29.59 52.02
C PRO A 679 -10.91 -29.74 52.87
N VAL A 680 -11.82 -28.76 52.79
CA VAL A 680 -13.12 -28.83 53.48
C VAL A 680 -13.94 -30.01 52.95
N GLY A 681 -13.96 -30.23 51.64
CA GLY A 681 -14.63 -31.37 51.01
C GLY A 681 -14.06 -32.72 51.46
N PHE A 682 -12.74 -32.84 51.60
CA PHE A 682 -12.11 -34.05 52.15
C PHE A 682 -12.51 -34.34 53.60
N ILE A 683 -12.76 -33.29 54.40
CA ILE A 683 -13.21 -33.43 55.79
C ILE A 683 -14.68 -33.89 55.85
N TYR A 684 -15.57 -33.21 55.10
CA TYR A 684 -17.02 -33.47 55.17
C TYR A 684 -17.49 -34.68 54.36
N TYR A 685 -16.78 -35.03 53.29
CA TYR A 685 -17.12 -36.16 52.41
C TYR A 685 -16.10 -37.30 52.50
N ARG A 686 -15.44 -37.44 53.65
CA ARG A 686 -14.39 -38.44 53.89
C ARG A 686 -14.79 -39.84 53.42
N ASP A 687 -16.05 -40.22 53.59
CA ASP A 687 -16.59 -41.54 53.22
C ASP A 687 -16.64 -41.80 51.70
N LEU A 688 -16.66 -40.75 50.88
CA LEU A 688 -16.55 -40.84 49.41
C LEU A 688 -15.09 -41.04 48.95
N PHE A 689 -14.13 -40.80 49.83
CA PHE A 689 -12.69 -40.96 49.56
C PHE A 689 -12.12 -42.25 50.15
N ILE A 690 -12.94 -43.05 50.85
CA ILE A 690 -12.62 -44.43 51.22
C ILE A 690 -12.83 -45.29 49.97
N LEU A 691 -11.74 -45.80 49.39
CA LEU A 691 -11.72 -46.48 48.10
C LEU A 691 -12.20 -47.95 48.21
N ASP A 692 -13.38 -48.16 48.78
CA ASP A 692 -13.98 -49.47 49.03
C ASP A 692 -14.92 -49.95 47.91
N SER A 693 -15.30 -49.07 46.97
CA SER A 693 -16.18 -49.39 45.83
C SER A 693 -15.64 -48.84 44.51
N TRP A 694 -16.01 -49.50 43.40
CA TRP A 694 -15.61 -49.07 42.05
C TRP A 694 -16.13 -47.67 41.70
N GLU A 695 -17.33 -47.31 42.15
CA GLU A 695 -17.94 -45.99 41.96
C GLU A 695 -17.12 -44.89 42.65
N LYS A 696 -16.64 -45.16 43.87
CA LYS A 696 -15.80 -44.21 44.62
C LYS A 696 -14.39 -44.09 44.01
N ILE A 697 -13.83 -45.18 43.51
CA ILE A 697 -12.56 -45.16 42.77
C ILE A 697 -12.69 -44.33 41.48
N ILE A 698 -13.76 -44.52 40.71
CA ILE A 698 -14.04 -43.74 39.50
C ILE A 698 -14.27 -42.26 39.84
N PHE A 699 -15.04 -41.96 40.89
CA PHE A 699 -15.26 -40.60 41.36
C PHE A 699 -13.94 -39.93 41.76
N PHE A 700 -13.08 -40.63 42.51
CA PHE A 700 -11.78 -40.12 42.92
C PHE A 700 -10.85 -39.88 41.73
N ALA A 701 -10.76 -40.84 40.79
CA ALA A 701 -9.98 -40.68 39.56
C ALA A 701 -10.48 -39.50 38.71
N TRP A 702 -11.80 -39.33 38.60
CA TRP A 702 -12.44 -38.21 37.90
C TRP A 702 -12.18 -36.86 38.59
N LEU A 703 -12.18 -36.82 39.92
CA LEU A 703 -11.87 -35.64 40.71
C LEU A 703 -10.40 -35.23 40.55
N VAL A 704 -9.46 -36.18 40.61
CA VAL A 704 -8.02 -35.94 40.36
C VAL A 704 -7.79 -35.46 38.93
N ALA A 705 -8.43 -36.12 37.94
CA ALA A 705 -8.34 -35.70 36.55
C ALA A 705 -8.87 -34.28 36.32
N ASN A 706 -9.99 -33.90 36.95
CA ASN A 706 -10.54 -32.54 36.87
C ASN A 706 -9.64 -31.50 37.52
N ILE A 707 -9.05 -31.79 38.69
CA ILE A 707 -8.09 -30.89 39.35
C ILE A 707 -6.88 -30.69 38.42
N PHE A 708 -6.32 -31.77 37.87
CA PHE A 708 -5.18 -31.69 36.96
C PHE A 708 -5.51 -30.91 35.68
N LEU A 709 -6.68 -31.14 35.09
CA LEU A 709 -7.13 -30.44 33.88
C LEU A 709 -7.34 -28.94 34.16
N ASN A 710 -7.92 -28.58 35.31
CA ASN A 710 -8.09 -27.18 35.72
C ASN A 710 -6.73 -26.48 35.93
N VAL A 711 -5.75 -27.15 36.53
CA VAL A 711 -4.38 -26.63 36.69
C VAL A 711 -3.69 -26.45 35.34
N LEU A 712 -3.84 -27.41 34.42
CA LEU A 712 -3.28 -27.34 33.07
C LEU A 712 -3.90 -26.19 32.25
N VAL A 713 -5.22 -26.00 32.34
CA VAL A 713 -5.93 -24.87 31.71
C VAL A 713 -5.48 -23.53 32.30
N LEU A 714 -5.32 -23.43 33.62
CA LEU A 714 -4.76 -22.25 34.28
C LEU A 714 -3.37 -21.92 33.73
N LEU A 715 -2.51 -22.92 33.59
CA LEU A 715 -1.13 -22.75 33.08
C LEU A 715 -1.12 -22.29 31.62
N ILE A 716 -1.99 -22.85 30.77
CA ILE A 716 -2.20 -22.38 29.38
C ILE A 716 -2.67 -20.93 29.36
N ILE A 717 -3.63 -20.55 30.21
CA ILE A 717 -4.15 -19.18 30.30
C ILE A 717 -3.07 -18.20 30.76
N ILE A 718 -2.21 -18.58 31.71
CA ILE A 718 -1.07 -17.77 32.15
C ILE A 718 -0.08 -17.56 31.00
N ILE A 719 0.29 -18.63 30.28
CA ILE A 719 1.18 -18.55 29.11
C ILE A 719 0.58 -17.65 28.02
N ILE A 720 -0.71 -17.80 27.73
CA ILE A 720 -1.43 -16.91 26.81
C ILE A 720 -1.42 -15.48 27.35
N SER A 721 -1.65 -15.25 28.64
CA SER A 721 -1.73 -13.92 29.26
C SER A 721 -0.40 -13.15 29.23
N VAL A 722 0.73 -13.85 29.30
CA VAL A 722 2.07 -13.25 29.21
C VAL A 722 2.50 -13.05 27.76
N TRP A 723 2.11 -13.95 26.84
CA TRP A 723 2.64 -13.96 25.47
C TRP A 723 1.75 -13.21 24.45
N LYS A 724 1.95 -11.89 24.37
CA LYS A 724 1.18 -10.97 23.48
C LYS A 724 1.08 -11.41 22.00
N LYS A 725 2.12 -12.07 21.45
CA LYS A 725 2.10 -12.58 20.06
C LYS A 725 1.12 -13.76 19.89
N LEU A 726 1.08 -14.67 20.87
CA LEU A 726 0.17 -15.80 20.88
C LEU A 726 -1.27 -15.34 21.09
N GLN A 727 -1.50 -14.38 21.98
CA GLN A 727 -2.81 -13.71 22.14
C GLN A 727 -3.31 -13.16 20.81
N TYR A 728 -2.47 -12.38 20.11
CA TYR A 728 -2.85 -11.77 18.84
C TYR A 728 -3.14 -12.81 17.75
N LEU A 729 -2.39 -13.91 17.72
CA LEU A 729 -2.58 -15.02 16.78
C LEU A 729 -3.88 -15.79 17.06
N LEU A 730 -4.16 -16.12 18.32
CA LEU A 730 -5.41 -16.76 18.75
C LEU A 730 -6.61 -15.84 18.50
N ILE A 731 -6.50 -14.54 18.79
CA ILE A 731 -7.52 -13.54 18.47
C ILE A 731 -7.76 -13.48 16.97
N LYS A 732 -6.72 -13.52 16.12
CA LYS A 732 -6.88 -13.50 14.67
C LYS A 732 -7.56 -14.76 14.13
N LEU A 733 -7.16 -15.94 14.62
CA LEU A 733 -7.80 -17.22 14.31
C LEU A 733 -9.27 -17.22 14.75
N PHE A 734 -9.55 -16.72 15.95
CA PHE A 734 -10.88 -16.69 16.54
C PHE A 734 -11.79 -15.65 15.89
N VAL A 735 -11.29 -14.45 15.57
CA VAL A 735 -12.01 -13.45 14.76
C VAL A 735 -12.28 -14.01 13.37
N SER A 736 -11.35 -14.77 12.77
CA SER A 736 -11.58 -15.44 11.50
C SER A 736 -12.68 -16.51 11.59
N LEU A 737 -12.76 -17.25 12.69
CA LEU A 737 -13.81 -18.24 12.97
C LEU A 737 -15.17 -17.58 13.27
N LEU A 738 -15.18 -16.46 14.00
CA LEU A 738 -16.38 -15.72 14.42
C LEU A 738 -16.84 -14.63 13.45
N ASN A 739 -16.18 -14.39 12.31
CA ASN A 739 -16.58 -13.39 11.31
C ASN A 739 -17.86 -13.82 10.54
N LEU A 740 -18.91 -14.14 11.27
CA LEU A 740 -20.28 -14.23 10.81
C LEU A 740 -20.75 -12.80 10.46
N ASN A 741 -20.55 -12.43 9.20
CA ASN A 741 -20.97 -11.16 8.58
C ASN A 741 -22.51 -10.89 8.60
N PHE A 742 -23.29 -11.67 9.36
CA PHE A 742 -24.75 -11.66 9.35
C PHE A 742 -25.36 -10.37 9.95
N LEU A 743 -24.89 -9.91 11.11
CA LEU A 743 -25.54 -8.81 11.84
C LEU A 743 -25.10 -7.39 11.43
N LYS A 744 -24.06 -7.25 10.58
CA LYS A 744 -23.72 -5.93 10.01
C LYS A 744 -24.75 -5.51 8.94
N LYS A 745 -25.49 -6.49 8.40
CA LYS A 745 -26.51 -6.30 7.35
C LYS A 745 -27.90 -5.99 7.91
N LEU A 746 -28.24 -6.56 9.09
CA LEU A 746 -29.54 -6.30 9.72
C LEU A 746 -29.68 -4.90 10.33
N ARG A 747 -28.58 -4.16 10.55
CA ARG A 747 -28.63 -2.78 11.05
C ARG A 747 -28.68 -1.72 9.94
N THR A 748 -28.44 -2.12 8.69
CA THR A 748 -28.63 -1.24 7.52
C THR A 748 -29.99 -1.41 6.85
N ASP A 749 -30.77 -2.42 7.28
CA ASP A 749 -32.14 -2.64 6.81
C ASP A 749 -33.18 -2.19 7.87
N SER A 750 -32.74 -1.51 8.95
CA SER A 750 -33.62 -1.06 10.04
C SER A 750 -33.26 0.34 10.58
N ASP A 751 -32.65 1.19 9.75
CA ASP A 751 -32.60 2.65 9.90
C ASP A 751 -32.90 3.27 8.53
#